data_AF-U1PJJ3-F1
#
_entry.id   AF-U1PJJ3-F1
#
_cell.length_a   1.000
_cell.length_b   1.000
_cell.length_c   1.000
_cell.angle_alpha   90.00
_cell.angle_beta   90.00
_cell.angle_gamma   90.00
#
_symmetry.space_group_name_H-M   'P 1'
#
loop_
_entity.id
_entity.type
_entity.pdbx_description
1 polymer ?
#
loop_
_entity_poly.entity_id
_entity_poly.type
_entity_poly.pdbx_seq_one_letter_code
_entity_poly.pdbx_strand_id
1 'polypeptide(L)'
;MTRSGWSRREFTALSAATVGALLTGRSGRGVEEAAMTDRYEFLVGNVEAEYRIPTLVRFTDTSGFDTLAALDTEFRTHPEEPVAHAGFTPGQAETVAGANTTEQLEYAPGSNPFWPLGDYEAGVFPDPGDSVGFVALEEAVAGLEHLAAEHPDRLRVETVGTGHGHRNRYTGEQDPQPVWVAELTENVEAAEGRETVAFVASVHGDERAGVEASLRFVEDVLTGARPGVADRLSERRLVFICPNPDGWVADERLYEDPVDPPDFHRFNGADRDLNREQPSPGWIRPNRLPGEPRGANLVDDAPGPDEDVPDQVAEAVPETLSLVERLRSYDDVAYLVDLHGMYGHTNAVLAIETGGGTPADRADSDLLTRAIRARVQADVGPLANWSDAFEAAAADSAEQVGDPENCEPELLCEQPVELFGSGTGLDTIQYTVSGGLAGWAGAPERLGGLGATPLTLEVVFSNSLRQGDGAAVHARYRRVPGACLRGRLCGDGRPRGRRGRRHRRDGWPFDRLPRRGRPSPAGERPPARRGRGHAGRRWGNGRAGRRDDRRRVRTEAVRFDTRNRQPPARRGRCRGDCRCPTGDTHTHRGVTGGGQPGHRGDTVRYCGNRRRGYSGAGRGYGPDGTDRARPRPR
;
A
#
# COMPACT_ATOMS: atom_id res chain seq x y z
N MET A 1 -14.15 -24.64 21.41
CA MET A 1 -14.06 -25.17 20.02
C MET A 1 -12.71 -24.73 19.49
N THR A 2 -11.76 -25.64 19.36
CA THR A 2 -10.39 -25.34 18.91
C THR A 2 -10.41 -25.13 17.40
N ARG A 3 -10.20 -23.89 16.94
CA ARG A 3 -9.99 -23.57 15.53
C ARG A 3 -8.62 -24.12 15.13
N SER A 4 -8.60 -25.11 14.24
CA SER A 4 -7.38 -25.62 13.62
C SER A 4 -6.93 -24.63 12.54
N GLY A 5 -5.86 -23.88 12.81
CA GLY A 5 -5.16 -23.11 11.79
C GLY A 5 -4.57 -24.05 10.75
N TRP A 6 -4.70 -23.71 9.48
CA TRP A 6 -4.16 -24.51 8.38
C TRP A 6 -2.64 -24.47 8.43
N SER A 7 -2.00 -25.63 8.42
CA SER A 7 -0.55 -25.73 8.39
C SER A 7 -0.01 -25.33 7.02
N ARG A 8 1.25 -24.84 6.96
CA ARG A 8 1.96 -24.58 5.68
C ARG A 8 1.88 -25.77 4.72
N ARG A 9 1.84 -27.01 5.23
CA ARG A 9 1.67 -28.21 4.40
C ARG A 9 0.27 -28.37 3.83
N GLU A 10 -0.77 -27.92 4.51
CA GLU A 10 -2.15 -27.97 4.02
C GLU A 10 -2.42 -26.87 2.99
N PHE A 11 -1.85 -25.67 3.16
CA PHE A 11 -1.90 -24.62 2.13
C PHE A 11 -1.10 -25.01 0.88
N THR A 12 0.15 -25.45 1.03
CA THR A 12 0.94 -25.94 -0.12
C THR A 12 0.32 -27.19 -0.74
N ALA A 13 -0.34 -28.07 0.04
CA ALA A 13 -1.07 -29.20 -0.52
C ALA A 13 -2.36 -28.78 -1.24
N LEU A 14 -3.04 -27.70 -0.84
CA LEU A 14 -4.18 -27.16 -1.58
C LEU A 14 -3.72 -26.49 -2.88
N SER A 15 -2.70 -25.63 -2.83
CA SER A 15 -2.13 -24.98 -4.02
C SER A 15 -1.49 -26.00 -4.98
N ALA A 16 -0.78 -27.01 -4.45
CA ALA A 16 -0.22 -28.09 -5.26
C ALA A 16 -1.26 -29.14 -5.68
N ALA A 17 -2.41 -29.26 -5.02
CA ALA A 17 -3.52 -30.09 -5.52
C ALA A 17 -4.24 -29.39 -6.67
N THR A 18 -4.40 -28.06 -6.63
CA THR A 18 -4.94 -27.28 -7.75
C THR A 18 -3.99 -27.28 -8.95
N VAL A 19 -2.69 -27.09 -8.74
CA VAL A 19 -1.68 -27.09 -9.82
C VAL A 19 -1.28 -28.51 -10.26
N GLY A 20 -1.21 -29.47 -9.34
CA GLY A 20 -0.80 -30.86 -9.63
C GLY A 20 -1.90 -31.74 -10.24
N ALA A 21 -3.18 -31.44 -9.98
CA ALA A 21 -4.30 -32.08 -10.68
C ALA A 21 -4.39 -31.65 -12.15
N LEU A 22 -3.83 -30.49 -12.52
CA LEU A 22 -3.73 -30.02 -13.90
C LEU A 22 -2.54 -30.61 -14.67
N LEU A 23 -1.45 -31.01 -13.99
CA LEU A 23 -0.19 -31.33 -14.66
C LEU A 23 0.21 -32.80 -14.69
N THR A 24 -0.56 -33.72 -14.08
CA THR A 24 -0.23 -35.16 -14.16
C THR A 24 -1.38 -36.02 -14.69
N GLY A 25 -1.44 -36.14 -16.02
CA GLY A 25 -1.94 -37.34 -16.69
C GLY A 25 -3.21 -37.18 -17.53
N ARG A 26 -3.08 -36.68 -18.76
CA ARG A 26 -4.10 -36.86 -19.81
C ARG A 26 -3.51 -37.21 -21.18
N SER A 27 -2.79 -38.33 -21.23
CA SER A 27 -2.62 -39.08 -22.49
C SER A 27 -3.82 -40.01 -22.67
N GLY A 28 -4.94 -39.46 -23.16
CA GLY A 28 -6.18 -40.20 -23.39
C GLY A 28 -7.31 -39.32 -23.95
N ARG A 29 -7.20 -38.92 -25.22
CA ARG A 29 -8.23 -38.24 -26.00
C ARG A 29 -9.59 -38.96 -25.89
N GLY A 30 -10.64 -38.25 -25.48
CA GLY A 30 -11.99 -38.78 -25.50
C GLY A 30 -13.05 -38.06 -24.65
N VAL A 31 -12.88 -36.78 -24.32
CA VAL A 31 -13.95 -35.85 -23.92
C VAL A 31 -13.49 -34.48 -24.45
N GLU A 32 -14.34 -33.74 -25.16
CA GLU A 32 -14.09 -32.33 -25.49
C GLU A 32 -13.96 -31.57 -24.18
N GLU A 33 -12.74 -31.48 -23.67
CA GLU A 33 -12.43 -30.72 -22.48
C GLU A 33 -12.49 -29.25 -22.87
N ALA A 34 -13.17 -28.43 -22.06
CA ALA A 34 -13.32 -27.03 -22.35
C ALA A 34 -11.92 -26.41 -22.49
N ALA A 35 -11.69 -25.68 -23.59
CA ALA A 35 -10.46 -24.95 -23.80
C ALA A 35 -10.30 -23.78 -22.80
N MET A 36 -11.19 -23.61 -21.83
CA MET A 36 -11.15 -22.56 -20.81
C MET A 36 -11.12 -23.21 -19.42
N THR A 37 -10.37 -22.61 -18.49
CA THR A 37 -10.51 -22.95 -17.06
C THR A 37 -11.84 -22.42 -16.51
N ASP A 38 -12.38 -23.03 -15.46
CA ASP A 38 -13.66 -22.63 -14.85
C ASP A 38 -13.69 -21.13 -14.47
N ARG A 39 -12.59 -20.61 -13.91
CA ARG A 39 -12.44 -19.18 -13.56
C ARG A 39 -12.49 -18.28 -14.81
N TYR A 40 -11.88 -18.73 -15.90
CA TYR A 40 -11.85 -17.98 -17.15
C TYR A 40 -13.22 -18.01 -17.86
N GLU A 41 -13.86 -19.18 -17.93
CA GLU A 41 -15.21 -19.34 -18.47
C GLU A 41 -16.23 -18.48 -17.70
N PHE A 42 -16.10 -18.42 -16.37
CA PHE A 42 -16.90 -17.53 -15.54
C PHE A 42 -16.74 -16.06 -15.99
N LEU A 43 -15.50 -15.58 -16.16
CA LEU A 43 -15.25 -14.20 -16.58
C LEU A 43 -15.84 -13.92 -17.97
N VAL A 44 -15.63 -14.80 -18.94
CA VAL A 44 -16.20 -14.68 -20.30
C VAL A 44 -17.73 -14.47 -20.24
N GLY A 45 -18.41 -15.18 -19.35
CA GLY A 45 -19.87 -15.07 -19.18
C GLY A 45 -20.36 -13.92 -18.30
N ASN A 46 -19.50 -13.25 -17.53
CA ASN A 46 -19.90 -12.31 -16.47
C ASN A 46 -19.28 -10.91 -16.56
N VAL A 47 -18.46 -10.63 -17.58
CA VAL A 47 -17.92 -9.29 -17.85
C VAL A 47 -18.61 -8.64 -19.05
N GLU A 48 -18.40 -7.33 -19.20
CA GLU A 48 -18.94 -6.56 -20.33
C GLU A 48 -18.33 -7.02 -21.66
N ALA A 49 -19.10 -6.91 -22.75
CA ALA A 49 -18.68 -7.40 -24.07
C ALA A 49 -17.38 -6.79 -24.61
N GLU A 50 -17.02 -5.59 -24.14
CA GLU A 50 -15.80 -4.88 -24.55
C GLU A 50 -14.66 -5.02 -23.53
N TYR A 51 -14.91 -5.63 -22.36
CA TYR A 51 -13.88 -5.81 -21.35
C TYR A 51 -12.83 -6.81 -21.85
N ARG A 52 -11.55 -6.45 -21.74
CA ARG A 52 -10.44 -7.29 -22.17
C ARG A 52 -9.92 -8.10 -21.00
N ILE A 53 -10.22 -9.40 -21.00
CA ILE A 53 -9.78 -10.36 -20.00
C ILE A 53 -8.28 -10.65 -20.22
N PRO A 54 -7.38 -10.38 -19.27
CA PRO A 54 -5.97 -10.75 -19.36
C PRO A 54 -5.84 -12.28 -19.37
N THR A 55 -5.33 -12.81 -20.47
CA THR A 55 -5.43 -14.23 -20.80
C THR A 55 -4.07 -14.82 -21.13
N LEU A 56 -3.74 -15.94 -20.50
CA LEU A 56 -2.71 -16.86 -20.95
C LEU A 56 -3.35 -17.93 -21.85
N VAL A 57 -2.81 -18.11 -23.04
CA VAL A 57 -3.25 -19.11 -24.02
C VAL A 57 -2.16 -20.15 -24.20
N ARG A 58 -2.53 -21.43 -24.10
CA ARG A 58 -1.69 -22.56 -24.46
C ARG A 58 -2.15 -23.14 -25.79
N PHE A 59 -1.21 -23.33 -26.71
CA PHE A 59 -1.46 -23.93 -28.01
C PHE A 59 -0.75 -25.27 -28.14
N THR A 60 -1.26 -26.12 -29.04
CA THR A 60 -0.62 -27.40 -29.39
C THR A 60 0.76 -27.20 -30.02
N ASP A 61 0.92 -26.09 -30.76
CA ASP A 61 2.16 -25.66 -31.41
C ASP A 61 2.07 -24.18 -31.81
N THR A 62 3.17 -23.63 -32.35
CA THR A 62 3.28 -22.21 -32.68
C THR A 62 2.36 -21.74 -33.83
N SER A 63 1.71 -22.64 -34.57
CA SER A 63 0.70 -22.24 -35.57
C SER A 63 -0.55 -21.62 -34.93
N GLY A 64 -0.79 -21.86 -33.63
CA GLY A 64 -1.84 -21.18 -32.89
C GLY A 64 -1.69 -19.66 -32.82
N PHE A 65 -0.47 -19.13 -33.01
CA PHE A 65 -0.25 -17.69 -33.07
C PHE A 65 -0.90 -17.03 -34.29
N ASP A 66 -1.15 -17.79 -35.37
CA ASP A 66 -1.89 -17.30 -36.54
C ASP A 66 -3.35 -16.98 -36.18
N THR A 67 -3.94 -17.70 -35.22
CA THR A 67 -5.28 -17.39 -34.68
C THR A 67 -5.27 -16.04 -33.98
N LEU A 68 -4.23 -15.73 -33.19
CA LEU A 68 -4.13 -14.45 -32.49
C LEU A 68 -3.87 -13.28 -33.45
N ALA A 69 -2.99 -13.47 -34.43
CA ALA A 69 -2.69 -12.47 -35.44
C ALA A 69 -3.92 -12.06 -36.27
N ALA A 70 -4.91 -12.95 -36.40
CA ALA A 70 -6.17 -12.67 -37.10
C ALA A 70 -7.17 -11.80 -36.29
N LEU A 71 -6.98 -11.67 -34.96
CA LEU A 71 -7.92 -10.98 -34.06
C LEU A 71 -7.65 -9.48 -33.87
N ASP A 72 -6.63 -8.94 -34.55
CA ASP A 72 -6.17 -7.54 -34.39
C ASP A 72 -5.98 -7.15 -32.91
N THR A 73 -5.35 -8.04 -32.16
CA THR A 73 -5.04 -7.85 -30.74
C THR A 73 -3.54 -7.94 -30.51
N GLU A 74 -3.01 -7.08 -29.64
CA GLU A 74 -1.62 -7.18 -29.23
C GLU A 74 -1.46 -8.41 -28.33
N PHE A 75 -0.41 -9.20 -28.61
CA PHE A 75 -0.07 -10.37 -27.81
C PHE A 75 1.43 -10.49 -27.63
N ARG A 76 1.83 -11.19 -26.57
CA ARG A 76 3.23 -11.53 -26.27
C ARG A 76 3.38 -13.04 -26.29
N THR A 77 4.47 -13.55 -26.85
CA THR A 77 4.76 -14.98 -26.92
C THR A 77 5.89 -15.35 -25.98
N HIS A 78 5.82 -16.54 -25.39
CA HIS A 78 6.96 -17.13 -24.71
C HIS A 78 7.99 -17.65 -25.72
N PRO A 79 9.30 -17.51 -25.49
CA PRO A 79 10.32 -17.93 -26.47
C PRO A 79 10.47 -19.44 -26.62
N GLU A 80 10.14 -20.24 -25.60
CA GLU A 80 10.40 -21.68 -25.59
C GLU A 80 9.16 -22.56 -25.66
N GLU A 81 7.97 -21.98 -25.45
CA GLU A 81 6.72 -22.72 -25.36
C GLU A 81 5.68 -22.13 -26.33
N PRO A 82 4.78 -22.95 -26.91
CA PRO A 82 3.69 -22.49 -27.76
C PRO A 82 2.58 -21.82 -26.93
N VAL A 83 2.93 -20.77 -26.20
CA VAL A 83 2.03 -20.03 -25.32
C VAL A 83 2.10 -18.53 -25.61
N ALA A 84 1.00 -17.84 -25.40
CA ALA A 84 0.91 -16.40 -25.59
C ALA A 84 0.04 -15.75 -24.53
N HIS A 85 0.28 -14.47 -24.26
CA HIS A 85 -0.57 -13.64 -23.43
C HIS A 85 -1.20 -12.51 -24.24
N ALA A 86 -2.49 -12.28 -24.04
CA ALA A 86 -3.24 -11.21 -24.68
C ALA A 86 -4.48 -10.81 -23.84
N GLY A 87 -5.00 -9.61 -24.09
CA GLY A 87 -6.31 -9.20 -23.56
C GLY A 87 -7.42 -9.49 -24.57
N PHE A 88 -8.35 -10.40 -24.24
CA PHE A 88 -9.48 -10.78 -25.10
C PHE A 88 -10.81 -10.26 -24.60
N THR A 89 -11.64 -9.74 -25.51
CA THR A 89 -13.07 -9.61 -25.24
C THR A 89 -13.73 -10.99 -25.13
N PRO A 90 -14.91 -11.14 -24.48
CA PRO A 90 -15.63 -12.40 -24.46
C PRO A 90 -15.78 -13.07 -25.83
N GLY A 91 -16.13 -12.31 -26.88
CA GLY A 91 -16.26 -12.84 -28.24
C GLY A 91 -14.92 -13.28 -28.87
N GLN A 92 -13.83 -12.58 -28.56
CA GLN A 92 -12.48 -13.01 -28.98
C GLN A 92 -12.07 -14.29 -28.25
N ALA A 93 -12.34 -14.37 -26.95
CA ALA A 93 -12.03 -15.55 -26.13
C ALA A 93 -12.74 -16.81 -26.65
N GLU A 94 -14.04 -16.72 -26.98
CA GLU A 94 -14.79 -17.81 -27.62
C GLU A 94 -14.18 -18.23 -28.97
N THR A 95 -13.74 -17.25 -29.76
CA THR A 95 -13.08 -17.51 -31.06
C THR A 95 -11.76 -18.27 -30.88
N VAL A 96 -10.92 -17.87 -29.93
CA VAL A 96 -9.67 -18.55 -29.62
C VAL A 96 -9.92 -19.94 -29.04
N ALA A 97 -10.90 -20.08 -28.14
CA ALA A 97 -11.28 -21.36 -27.55
C ALA A 97 -11.74 -22.39 -28.58
N GLY A 98 -12.44 -21.93 -29.63
CA GLY A 98 -12.92 -22.78 -30.72
C GLY A 98 -11.87 -23.16 -31.75
N ALA A 99 -10.64 -22.62 -31.68
CA ALA A 99 -9.58 -22.96 -32.62
C ALA A 99 -8.98 -24.34 -32.30
N ASN A 100 -8.78 -25.17 -33.33
CA ASN A 100 -8.26 -26.54 -33.18
C ASN A 100 -6.83 -26.61 -32.59
N THR A 101 -6.11 -25.49 -32.60
CA THR A 101 -4.75 -25.36 -32.06
C THR A 101 -4.73 -24.93 -30.60
N THR A 102 -5.86 -24.48 -30.04
CA THR A 102 -5.93 -24.02 -28.65
C THR A 102 -6.12 -25.21 -27.72
N GLU A 103 -5.23 -25.34 -26.74
CA GLU A 103 -5.35 -26.34 -25.67
C GLU A 103 -6.06 -25.78 -24.45
N GLN A 104 -5.72 -24.55 -24.05
CA GLN A 104 -6.24 -23.95 -22.82
C GLN A 104 -6.17 -22.42 -22.84
N LEU A 105 -7.14 -21.80 -22.19
CA LEU A 105 -7.25 -20.38 -21.87
C LEU A 105 -7.39 -20.26 -20.35
N GLU A 106 -6.53 -19.43 -19.77
CA GLU A 106 -6.47 -19.21 -18.32
C GLU A 106 -6.44 -17.70 -18.03
N TYR A 107 -7.09 -17.30 -16.94
CA TYR A 107 -7.05 -15.91 -16.46
C TYR A 107 -5.68 -15.64 -15.85
N ALA A 108 -4.93 -14.69 -16.43
CA ALA A 108 -3.56 -14.38 -16.05
C ALA A 108 -3.38 -12.86 -15.89
N PRO A 109 -3.95 -12.27 -14.81
CA PRO A 109 -3.77 -10.86 -14.50
C PRO A 109 -2.32 -10.60 -14.08
N GLY A 110 -1.90 -9.35 -14.06
CA GLY A 110 -0.62 -8.96 -13.48
C GLY A 110 0.36 -8.31 -14.45
N SER A 111 1.59 -8.16 -13.99
CA SER A 111 2.67 -7.47 -14.69
C SER A 111 3.47 -8.43 -15.58
N ASN A 112 3.76 -9.63 -15.10
CA ASN A 112 4.41 -10.71 -15.82
C ASN A 112 3.36 -11.58 -16.52
N PRO A 113 3.24 -11.54 -17.86
CA PRO A 113 2.22 -12.32 -18.57
C PRO A 113 2.33 -13.85 -18.41
N PHE A 114 3.47 -14.37 -17.96
CA PHE A 114 3.79 -15.80 -17.93
C PHE A 114 4.00 -16.35 -16.52
N TRP A 115 3.73 -15.58 -15.46
CA TRP A 115 3.87 -16.05 -14.08
C TRP A 115 3.09 -17.35 -13.77
N PRO A 116 1.92 -17.67 -14.37
CA PRO A 116 1.24 -18.93 -14.11
C PRO A 116 2.02 -20.16 -14.60
N LEU A 117 2.99 -19.97 -15.50
CA LEU A 117 3.89 -21.04 -15.95
C LEU A 117 4.98 -21.35 -14.93
N GLY A 118 5.18 -20.49 -13.92
CA GLY A 118 6.39 -20.50 -13.11
C GLY A 118 7.64 -20.12 -13.89
N ASP A 119 7.48 -19.49 -15.07
CA ASP A 119 8.58 -18.96 -15.86
C ASP A 119 8.98 -17.59 -15.34
N TYR A 120 10.23 -17.52 -14.87
CA TYR A 120 10.86 -16.33 -14.33
C TYR A 120 12.24 -16.08 -14.96
N GLU A 121 12.51 -16.60 -16.17
CA GLU A 121 13.83 -16.46 -16.81
C GLU A 121 14.23 -14.98 -17.03
N ALA A 122 13.25 -14.13 -17.34
CA ALA A 122 13.43 -12.69 -17.52
C ALA A 122 13.35 -11.89 -16.20
N GLY A 123 13.21 -12.58 -15.07
CA GLY A 123 12.87 -11.99 -13.77
C GLY A 123 11.43 -12.31 -13.37
N VAL A 124 11.19 -12.25 -12.06
CA VAL A 124 9.89 -12.47 -11.43
C VAL A 124 8.96 -11.29 -11.69
N PHE A 125 9.45 -10.07 -11.44
CA PHE A 125 8.71 -8.83 -11.60
C PHE A 125 9.36 -8.00 -12.72
N PRO A 126 8.85 -8.05 -13.97
CA PRO A 126 9.45 -7.36 -15.10
C PRO A 126 9.56 -5.85 -14.85
N ASP A 127 10.57 -5.21 -15.44
CA ASP A 127 10.71 -3.75 -15.42
C ASP A 127 9.37 -3.10 -15.85
N PRO A 128 8.94 -1.96 -15.27
CA PRO A 128 7.62 -1.38 -15.55
C PRO A 128 7.36 -1.10 -17.04
N GLY A 129 8.42 -0.83 -17.80
CA GLY A 129 8.34 -0.65 -19.24
C GLY A 129 7.94 -1.93 -19.97
N ASP A 130 8.29 -3.09 -19.44
CA ASP A 130 8.05 -4.42 -20.01
C ASP A 130 6.92 -5.17 -19.31
N SER A 131 6.22 -4.56 -18.35
CA SER A 131 5.01 -5.12 -17.74
C SER A 131 3.81 -5.04 -18.69
N VAL A 132 2.80 -5.90 -18.52
CA VAL A 132 1.47 -5.76 -19.19
C VAL A 132 0.43 -5.04 -18.32
N GLY A 133 0.73 -4.87 -17.03
CA GLY A 133 -0.12 -4.20 -16.03
C GLY A 133 0.62 -4.04 -14.71
N PHE A 134 -0.12 -3.67 -13.66
CA PHE A 134 0.37 -3.74 -12.28
C PHE A 134 0.58 -5.19 -11.85
N VAL A 135 1.46 -5.42 -10.89
CA VAL A 135 1.64 -6.74 -10.29
C VAL A 135 0.32 -7.15 -9.62
N ALA A 136 -0.21 -8.31 -10.00
CA ALA A 136 -1.41 -8.87 -9.36
C ALA A 136 -1.05 -9.49 -8.00
N LEU A 137 -2.02 -9.64 -7.09
CA LEU A 137 -1.73 -10.22 -5.78
C LEU A 137 -1.23 -11.68 -5.90
N GLU A 138 -1.88 -12.49 -6.74
CA GLU A 138 -1.48 -13.88 -6.98
C GLU A 138 -0.06 -13.97 -7.56
N GLU A 139 0.27 -13.09 -8.52
CA GLU A 139 1.63 -12.96 -9.07
C GLU A 139 2.65 -12.56 -8.00
N ALA A 140 2.32 -11.59 -7.14
CA ALA A 140 3.20 -11.14 -6.08
C ALA A 140 3.53 -12.26 -5.09
N VAL A 141 2.52 -13.03 -4.67
CA VAL A 141 2.70 -14.17 -3.77
C VAL A 141 3.53 -15.25 -4.44
N ALA A 142 3.15 -15.69 -5.64
CA ALA A 142 3.88 -16.73 -6.37
C ALA A 142 5.34 -16.33 -6.63
N GLY A 143 5.56 -15.08 -7.03
CA GLY A 143 6.87 -14.53 -7.29
C GLY A 143 7.76 -14.43 -6.04
N LEU A 144 7.20 -13.96 -4.93
CA LEU A 144 7.92 -13.90 -3.65
C LEU A 144 8.24 -15.31 -3.11
N GLU A 145 7.32 -16.26 -3.24
CA GLU A 145 7.56 -17.67 -2.89
C GLU A 145 8.67 -18.28 -3.73
N HIS A 146 8.70 -18.02 -5.04
CA HIS A 146 9.78 -18.44 -5.92
C HIS A 146 11.13 -17.85 -5.48
N LEU A 147 11.19 -16.53 -5.25
CA LEU A 147 12.42 -15.86 -4.78
C LEU A 147 12.88 -16.41 -3.42
N ALA A 148 11.96 -16.74 -2.52
CA ALA A 148 12.29 -17.32 -1.23
C ALA A 148 12.81 -18.76 -1.36
N ALA A 149 12.30 -19.52 -2.33
CA ALA A 149 12.79 -20.87 -2.62
C ALA A 149 14.22 -20.85 -3.21
N GLU A 150 14.52 -19.89 -4.09
CA GLU A 150 15.86 -19.70 -4.69
C GLU A 150 16.87 -19.05 -3.71
N HIS A 151 16.38 -18.27 -2.74
CA HIS A 151 17.20 -17.56 -1.77
C HIS A 151 16.76 -17.80 -0.31
N PRO A 152 16.69 -19.07 0.14
CA PRO A 152 16.07 -19.43 1.43
C PRO A 152 16.84 -18.93 2.65
N ASP A 153 18.12 -18.59 2.48
CA ASP A 153 18.94 -17.97 3.52
C ASP A 153 18.72 -16.46 3.62
N ARG A 154 18.33 -15.79 2.53
CA ARG A 154 18.28 -14.32 2.46
C ARG A 154 16.88 -13.74 2.49
N LEU A 155 15.89 -14.46 2.00
CA LEU A 155 14.50 -14.02 1.92
C LEU A 155 13.60 -14.99 2.68
N ARG A 156 12.74 -14.45 3.55
CA ARG A 156 11.66 -15.18 4.22
C ARG A 156 10.34 -14.49 3.92
N VAL A 157 9.36 -15.23 3.42
CA VAL A 157 8.02 -14.74 3.10
C VAL A 157 7.02 -15.44 4.02
N GLU A 158 6.14 -14.67 4.66
CA GLU A 158 5.17 -15.19 5.61
C GLU A 158 3.83 -14.47 5.50
N THR A 159 2.75 -15.23 5.59
CA THR A 159 1.42 -14.69 5.91
C THR A 159 1.33 -14.47 7.41
N VAL A 160 1.09 -13.22 7.80
CA VAL A 160 1.00 -12.81 9.22
C VAL A 160 -0.42 -12.54 9.67
N GLY A 161 -1.38 -12.56 8.74
CA GLY A 161 -2.79 -12.34 9.00
C GLY A 161 -3.61 -12.43 7.72
N THR A 162 -4.86 -12.01 7.82
CA THR A 162 -5.80 -11.95 6.69
C THR A 162 -6.57 -10.64 6.69
N GLY A 163 -6.95 -10.22 5.50
CA GLY A 163 -7.92 -9.18 5.23
C GLY A 163 -9.32 -9.49 5.76
N HIS A 164 -10.19 -8.51 5.64
CA HIS A 164 -11.63 -8.71 5.75
C HIS A 164 -12.21 -9.42 4.51
N GLY A 165 -11.62 -9.20 3.34
CA GLY A 165 -12.00 -9.73 2.05
C GLY A 165 -13.06 -8.91 1.32
N HIS A 166 -13.21 -9.22 0.04
CA HIS A 166 -14.38 -8.83 -0.74
C HIS A 166 -15.23 -10.07 -1.04
N ARG A 167 -16.49 -9.86 -1.39
CA ARG A 167 -17.30 -10.96 -1.89
C ARG A 167 -16.83 -11.31 -3.30
N ASN A 168 -16.39 -12.55 -3.46
CA ASN A 168 -15.93 -13.09 -4.73
C ASN A 168 -17.15 -13.58 -5.53
N ARG A 169 -17.37 -13.01 -6.70
CA ARG A 169 -18.48 -13.31 -7.62
C ARG A 169 -18.38 -14.71 -8.22
N TYR A 170 -17.17 -15.25 -8.38
CA TYR A 170 -16.93 -16.59 -8.92
C TYR A 170 -17.28 -17.68 -7.90
N THR A 171 -16.80 -17.55 -6.66
CA THR A 171 -17.09 -18.54 -5.60
C THR A 171 -18.41 -18.27 -4.88
N GLY A 172 -18.89 -17.03 -4.89
CA GLY A 172 -20.05 -16.55 -4.13
C GLY A 172 -19.76 -16.27 -2.66
N GLU A 173 -18.52 -16.49 -2.20
CA GLU A 173 -18.10 -16.42 -0.79
C GLU A 173 -17.35 -15.12 -0.47
N GLN A 174 -17.22 -14.84 0.83
CA GLN A 174 -16.31 -13.81 1.33
C GLN A 174 -14.87 -14.32 1.21
N ASP A 175 -14.00 -13.55 0.57
CA ASP A 175 -12.66 -14.00 0.17
C ASP A 175 -11.57 -13.12 0.80
N PRO A 176 -11.23 -13.35 2.09
CA PRO A 176 -10.21 -12.59 2.80
C PRO A 176 -8.80 -12.87 2.29
N GLN A 177 -8.10 -11.83 1.87
CA GLN A 177 -6.78 -11.97 1.26
C GLN A 177 -5.65 -12.03 2.30
N PRO A 178 -4.54 -12.76 2.05
CA PRO A 178 -3.46 -12.89 3.01
C PRO A 178 -2.66 -11.59 3.18
N VAL A 179 -2.49 -11.15 4.44
CA VAL A 179 -1.52 -10.09 4.77
C VAL A 179 -0.14 -10.71 4.83
N TRP A 180 0.74 -10.32 3.92
CA TRP A 180 2.06 -10.92 3.77
C TRP A 180 3.19 -9.98 4.21
N VAL A 181 4.31 -10.62 4.59
CA VAL A 181 5.58 -9.99 4.95
C VAL A 181 6.72 -10.66 4.22
N ALA A 182 7.61 -9.86 3.64
CA ALA A 182 8.88 -10.31 3.09
C ALA A 182 10.03 -9.73 3.93
N GLU A 183 10.80 -10.59 4.59
CA GLU A 183 12.02 -10.24 5.31
C GLU A 183 13.24 -10.52 4.46
N LEU A 184 14.06 -9.49 4.23
CA LEU A 184 15.28 -9.55 3.44
C LEU A 184 16.50 -9.18 4.29
N THR A 185 17.46 -10.10 4.39
CA THR A 185 18.73 -9.88 5.10
C THR A 185 19.84 -10.78 4.53
N GLU A 186 21.03 -10.77 5.13
CA GLU A 186 22.12 -11.69 4.72
C GLU A 186 21.84 -13.12 5.20
N ASN A 187 21.19 -13.27 6.35
CA ASN A 187 20.76 -14.56 6.89
C ASN A 187 19.51 -14.39 7.77
N VAL A 188 18.35 -14.88 7.31
CA VAL A 188 17.05 -14.73 7.99
C VAL A 188 16.98 -15.46 9.33
N GLU A 189 17.74 -16.55 9.50
CA GLU A 189 17.84 -17.32 10.76
C GLU A 189 18.73 -16.62 11.80
N ALA A 190 19.61 -15.72 11.35
CA ALA A 190 20.52 -14.95 12.20
C ALA A 190 20.17 -13.44 12.19
N ALA A 191 18.90 -13.11 11.96
CA ALA A 191 18.41 -11.74 11.84
C ALA A 191 18.05 -11.08 13.19
N GLU A 192 17.96 -11.87 14.27
CA GLU A 192 17.63 -11.37 15.61
C GLU A 192 18.65 -10.30 16.07
N GLY A 193 18.14 -9.21 16.66
CA GLY A 193 18.96 -8.08 17.10
C GLY A 193 19.58 -7.22 15.99
N ARG A 194 19.30 -7.47 14.70
CA ARG A 194 19.69 -6.55 13.62
C ARG A 194 18.81 -5.31 13.59
N GLU A 195 19.41 -4.18 13.26
CA GLU A 195 18.67 -2.94 13.05
C GLU A 195 17.68 -3.16 11.90
N THR A 196 16.39 -2.94 12.18
CA THR A 196 15.30 -3.22 11.24
C THR A 196 14.80 -1.94 10.59
N VAL A 197 14.71 -1.97 9.25
CA VAL A 197 14.04 -0.95 8.44
C VAL A 197 12.77 -1.59 7.88
N ALA A 198 11.62 -1.13 8.35
CA ALA A 198 10.32 -1.61 7.90
C ALA A 198 9.77 -0.71 6.80
N PHE A 199 9.26 -1.30 5.73
CA PHE A 199 8.55 -0.68 4.63
C PHE A 199 7.11 -1.19 4.66
N VAL A 200 6.15 -0.29 4.76
CA VAL A 200 4.73 -0.62 4.58
C VAL A 200 4.34 -0.11 3.20
N ALA A 201 4.00 -1.04 2.31
CA ALA A 201 3.92 -0.77 0.87
C ALA A 201 2.48 -0.67 0.34
N SER A 202 1.49 -1.04 1.14
CA SER A 202 0.07 -1.03 0.76
C SER A 202 -0.82 -0.86 1.98
N VAL A 203 -0.67 0.26 2.71
CA VAL A 203 -1.66 0.61 3.74
C VAL A 203 -2.98 1.04 3.12
N HIS A 204 -2.92 1.59 1.90
CA HIS A 204 -4.03 1.75 0.98
C HIS A 204 -3.79 0.85 -0.24
N GLY A 205 -4.84 0.19 -0.73
CA GLY A 205 -4.75 -0.79 -1.81
C GLY A 205 -4.57 -0.15 -3.18
N ASP A 206 -5.07 1.08 -3.34
CA ASP A 206 -5.01 1.93 -4.54
C ASP A 206 -3.68 2.67 -4.71
N GLU A 207 -2.84 2.69 -3.69
CA GLU A 207 -1.55 3.36 -3.71
C GLU A 207 -0.43 2.42 -4.21
N ARG A 208 -0.59 1.95 -5.45
CA ARG A 208 0.17 0.82 -6.03
C ARG A 208 1.68 1.02 -6.13
N ALA A 209 2.15 2.24 -6.32
CA ALA A 209 3.57 2.51 -6.56
C ALA A 209 4.50 1.97 -5.45
N GLY A 210 4.04 1.99 -4.19
CA GLY A 210 4.78 1.42 -3.07
C GLY A 210 4.99 -0.09 -3.19
N VAL A 211 3.96 -0.83 -3.58
CA VAL A 211 4.01 -2.28 -3.81
C VAL A 211 4.91 -2.61 -4.99
N GLU A 212 4.68 -1.96 -6.13
CA GLU A 212 5.43 -2.16 -7.36
C GLU A 212 6.94 -1.98 -7.15
N ALA A 213 7.31 -0.90 -6.44
CA ALA A 213 8.71 -0.60 -6.13
C ALA A 213 9.30 -1.60 -5.13
N SER A 214 8.54 -2.00 -4.11
CA SER A 214 9.01 -2.92 -3.07
C SER A 214 9.31 -4.31 -3.64
N LEU A 215 8.41 -4.87 -4.44
CA LEU A 215 8.57 -6.20 -5.04
C LEU A 215 9.79 -6.25 -5.96
N ARG A 216 9.90 -5.31 -6.91
CA ARG A 216 11.05 -5.21 -7.81
C ARG A 216 12.35 -4.93 -7.06
N PHE A 217 12.31 -4.13 -5.99
CA PHE A 217 13.49 -3.86 -5.17
C PHE A 217 14.01 -5.12 -4.46
N VAL A 218 13.12 -5.96 -3.92
CA VAL A 218 13.50 -7.23 -3.29
C VAL A 218 14.21 -8.13 -4.30
N GLU A 219 13.63 -8.31 -5.49
CA GLU A 219 14.24 -9.07 -6.57
C GLU A 219 15.60 -8.49 -6.98
N ASP A 220 15.68 -7.18 -7.21
CA ASP A 220 16.89 -6.44 -7.57
C ASP A 220 18.05 -6.68 -6.58
N VAL A 221 17.75 -6.80 -5.28
CA VAL A 221 18.76 -7.06 -4.23
C VAL A 221 19.20 -8.53 -4.21
N LEU A 222 18.29 -9.46 -4.49
CA LEU A 222 18.56 -10.89 -4.52
C LEU A 222 19.35 -11.30 -5.77
N THR A 223 18.97 -10.77 -6.93
CA THR A 223 19.64 -10.98 -8.23
C THR A 223 20.94 -10.20 -8.39
N GLY A 224 21.26 -9.31 -7.44
CA GLY A 224 22.53 -8.58 -7.40
C GLY A 224 22.56 -7.29 -8.22
N ALA A 225 21.43 -6.80 -8.71
CA ALA A 225 21.30 -5.48 -9.32
C ALA A 225 21.56 -4.33 -8.31
N ARG A 226 21.44 -4.61 -7.00
CA ARG A 226 21.67 -3.63 -5.90
C ARG A 226 22.79 -4.06 -4.95
N PRO A 227 24.05 -4.16 -5.40
CA PRO A 227 25.15 -4.65 -4.55
C PRO A 227 25.43 -3.75 -3.35
N GLY A 228 25.22 -2.43 -3.47
CA GLY A 228 25.41 -1.50 -2.35
C GLY A 228 24.41 -1.69 -1.20
N VAL A 229 23.22 -2.20 -1.49
CA VAL A 229 22.22 -2.59 -0.48
C VAL A 229 22.58 -3.96 0.09
N ALA A 230 22.90 -4.92 -0.78
CA ALA A 230 23.30 -6.27 -0.36
C ALA A 230 24.48 -6.24 0.63
N ASP A 231 25.48 -5.39 0.40
CA ASP A 231 26.65 -5.18 1.29
C ASP A 231 26.26 -4.73 2.72
N ARG A 232 25.06 -4.17 2.91
CA ARG A 232 24.55 -3.69 4.21
C ARG A 232 23.65 -4.68 4.93
N LEU A 233 23.22 -5.75 4.27
CA LEU A 233 22.28 -6.72 4.85
C LEU A 233 22.91 -7.58 5.95
N SER A 234 24.23 -7.57 6.12
CA SER A 234 24.91 -8.22 7.26
C SER A 234 24.63 -7.52 8.59
N GLU A 235 24.33 -6.22 8.55
CA GLU A 235 24.05 -5.39 9.73
C GLU A 235 22.56 -5.04 9.84
N ARG A 236 21.80 -5.20 8.76
CA ARG A 236 20.42 -4.72 8.62
C ARG A 236 19.46 -5.85 8.26
N ARG A 237 18.22 -5.70 8.71
CA ARG A 237 17.07 -6.43 8.19
C ARG A 237 16.13 -5.45 7.51
N LEU A 238 15.74 -5.74 6.28
CA LEU A 238 14.68 -5.01 5.58
C LEU A 238 13.40 -5.84 5.70
N VAL A 239 12.28 -5.20 6.03
CA VAL A 239 10.98 -5.86 6.17
C VAL A 239 9.99 -5.13 5.27
N PHE A 240 9.33 -5.83 4.36
CA PHE A 240 8.29 -5.28 3.50
C PHE A 240 6.95 -5.90 3.88
N ILE A 241 5.92 -5.07 4.12
CA ILE A 241 4.60 -5.50 4.57
C ILE A 241 3.52 -4.87 3.68
N CYS A 242 2.57 -5.67 3.20
CA CYS A 242 1.38 -5.19 2.48
C CYS A 242 0.11 -5.51 3.29
N PRO A 243 -0.35 -4.58 4.14
CA PRO A 243 -1.47 -4.82 5.04
C PRO A 243 -2.85 -4.70 4.38
N ASN A 244 -3.01 -4.08 3.20
CA ASN A 244 -4.29 -3.97 2.50
C ASN A 244 -4.34 -4.79 1.18
N PRO A 245 -4.24 -6.13 1.23
CA PRO A 245 -4.38 -6.96 0.04
C PRO A 245 -5.83 -6.97 -0.49
N ASP A 246 -6.84 -6.67 0.35
CA ASP A 246 -8.23 -6.59 -0.10
C ASP A 246 -8.45 -5.42 -1.06
N GLY A 247 -7.95 -4.24 -0.68
CA GLY A 247 -8.02 -3.07 -1.56
C GLY A 247 -7.19 -3.23 -2.84
N TRP A 248 -6.22 -4.14 -2.84
CA TRP A 248 -5.47 -4.51 -4.05
C TRP A 248 -6.31 -5.38 -4.99
N VAL A 249 -7.01 -6.41 -4.48
CA VAL A 249 -7.78 -7.30 -5.37
C VAL A 249 -9.10 -6.69 -5.87
N ALA A 250 -9.55 -5.56 -5.31
CA ALA A 250 -10.79 -4.89 -5.68
C ALA A 250 -10.92 -4.58 -7.19
N ASP A 251 -9.80 -4.28 -7.88
CA ASP A 251 -9.77 -4.03 -9.34
C ASP A 251 -10.15 -5.26 -10.17
N GLU A 252 -10.05 -6.47 -9.62
CA GLU A 252 -10.35 -7.68 -10.38
C GLU A 252 -11.86 -7.88 -10.55
N ARG A 253 -12.28 -8.23 -11.77
CA ARG A 253 -13.70 -8.50 -12.12
C ARG A 253 -14.33 -9.68 -11.39
N LEU A 254 -13.55 -10.39 -10.59
CA LEU A 254 -13.99 -11.47 -9.73
C LEU A 254 -14.59 -10.96 -8.43
N TYR A 255 -14.41 -9.70 -8.04
CA TYR A 255 -14.91 -9.17 -6.77
C TYR A 255 -16.07 -8.19 -6.95
N GLU A 256 -16.97 -8.17 -5.96
CA GLU A 256 -18.00 -7.14 -5.87
C GLU A 256 -17.36 -5.79 -5.50
N ASP A 257 -17.28 -4.89 -6.47
CA ASP A 257 -16.86 -3.51 -6.29
C ASP A 257 -18.07 -2.54 -6.35
N PRO A 258 -18.26 -1.62 -5.38
CA PRO A 258 -19.22 -0.52 -5.47
C PRO A 258 -18.92 0.53 -6.57
N VAL A 259 -17.71 0.56 -7.12
CA VAL A 259 -17.28 1.44 -8.21
C VAL A 259 -17.36 0.68 -9.54
N ASP A 260 -17.87 1.34 -10.57
CA ASP A 260 -17.98 0.79 -11.93
C ASP A 260 -17.32 1.74 -12.94
N PRO A 261 -16.30 1.29 -13.70
CA PRO A 261 -15.61 0.01 -13.57
C PRO A 261 -14.88 -0.12 -12.22
N PRO A 262 -14.63 -1.36 -11.75
CA PRO A 262 -13.78 -1.61 -10.59
C PRO A 262 -12.42 -0.94 -10.72
N ASP A 263 -11.83 -0.58 -9.58
CA ASP A 263 -10.48 -0.04 -9.46
C ASP A 263 -9.85 -0.55 -8.16
N PHE A 264 -8.55 -0.33 -7.97
CA PHE A 264 -7.94 -0.53 -6.67
C PHE A 264 -8.60 0.39 -5.63
N HIS A 265 -8.65 -0.08 -4.39
CA HIS A 265 -9.33 0.60 -3.31
C HIS A 265 -8.40 1.10 -2.22
N ARG A 266 -8.62 2.35 -1.81
CA ARG A 266 -8.00 2.93 -0.63
C ARG A 266 -8.28 2.14 0.63
N PHE A 267 -9.53 1.73 0.79
CA PHE A 267 -10.04 1.05 1.98
C PHE A 267 -9.83 -0.47 1.89
N ASN A 268 -9.93 -1.17 3.01
CA ASN A 268 -9.95 -2.63 3.03
C ASN A 268 -11.34 -3.19 2.68
N GLY A 269 -11.49 -4.51 2.74
CA GLY A 269 -12.76 -5.20 2.50
C GLY A 269 -13.93 -4.79 3.41
N ALA A 270 -13.65 -4.11 4.53
CA ALA A 270 -14.64 -3.58 5.47
C ALA A 270 -14.93 -2.08 5.29
N ASP A 271 -14.46 -1.45 4.20
CA ASP A 271 -14.54 -0.01 3.95
C ASP A 271 -13.86 0.82 5.06
N ARG A 272 -12.73 0.32 5.59
CA ARG A 272 -11.92 1.01 6.60
C ARG A 272 -10.59 1.49 6.05
N ASP A 273 -10.20 2.69 6.48
CA ASP A 273 -8.91 3.29 6.13
C ASP A 273 -7.87 2.79 7.14
N LEU A 274 -7.02 1.83 6.72
CA LEU A 274 -6.03 1.22 7.61
C LEU A 274 -5.00 2.22 8.15
N ASN A 275 -4.82 3.36 7.48
CA ASN A 275 -4.00 4.46 7.98
C ASN A 275 -4.78 5.38 8.94
N ARG A 276 -5.87 4.88 9.54
CA ARG A 276 -6.65 5.57 10.58
C ARG A 276 -6.97 4.67 11.78
N GLU A 277 -6.57 3.40 11.74
CA GLU A 277 -6.94 2.37 12.72
C GLU A 277 -5.77 1.95 13.63
N GLN A 278 -4.66 2.70 13.63
CA GLN A 278 -3.49 2.36 14.43
C GLN A 278 -3.72 2.72 15.92
N PRO A 279 -3.18 1.97 16.89
CA PRO A 279 -3.33 2.23 18.32
C PRO A 279 -2.48 3.42 18.78
N SER A 280 -2.73 4.57 18.17
CA SER A 280 -2.03 5.82 18.40
C SER A 280 -2.36 6.40 19.76
N PRO A 281 -1.38 6.88 20.54
CA PRO A 281 -1.65 7.61 21.77
C PRO A 281 -2.46 8.88 21.50
N GLY A 282 -3.46 9.14 22.34
CA GLY A 282 -4.27 10.35 22.29
C GLY A 282 -5.67 10.12 21.76
N TRP A 283 -6.20 11.10 21.03
CA TRP A 283 -7.58 11.05 20.53
C TRP A 283 -7.62 10.45 19.12
N ILE A 284 -8.48 9.44 18.96
CA ILE A 284 -8.93 8.92 17.67
C ILE A 284 -10.42 9.22 17.51
N ARG A 285 -10.90 9.31 16.26
CA ARG A 285 -12.33 9.53 16.01
C ARG A 285 -13.14 8.36 16.61
N PRO A 286 -14.29 8.61 17.26
CA PRO A 286 -15.07 7.53 17.91
C PRO A 286 -15.59 6.42 16.98
N ASN A 287 -15.62 6.64 15.67
CA ASN A 287 -16.04 5.65 14.69
C ASN A 287 -14.89 4.79 14.16
N ARG A 288 -13.68 4.95 14.72
CA ARG A 288 -12.46 4.20 14.39
C ARG A 288 -12.16 3.21 15.50
N LEU A 289 -11.66 2.04 15.12
CA LEU A 289 -11.35 0.93 16.02
C LEU A 289 -9.83 0.68 15.97
N PRO A 290 -9.10 1.06 17.03
CA PRO A 290 -7.65 0.88 17.04
C PRO A 290 -7.33 -0.62 17.12
N GLY A 291 -6.54 -1.12 16.16
CA GLY A 291 -6.05 -2.50 16.15
C GLY A 291 -4.93 -2.71 17.18
N GLU A 292 -5.29 -2.79 18.46
CA GLU A 292 -4.37 -3.10 19.55
C GLU A 292 -4.40 -4.61 19.86
N PRO A 293 -3.35 -5.38 19.48
CA PRO A 293 -3.34 -6.84 19.68
C PRO A 293 -3.15 -7.27 21.13
N ARG A 294 -2.70 -6.38 22.03
CA ARG A 294 -2.56 -6.66 23.48
C ARG A 294 -3.78 -6.23 24.30
N GLY A 295 -4.89 -6.00 23.59
CA GLY A 295 -6.19 -5.57 24.08
C GLY A 295 -6.16 -4.49 25.17
N ALA A 296 -6.97 -4.70 26.21
CA ALA A 296 -7.17 -3.72 27.27
C ALA A 296 -6.04 -3.71 28.32
N ASN A 297 -5.22 -4.77 28.40
CA ASN A 297 -4.19 -4.94 29.42
C ASN A 297 -2.84 -5.39 28.83
N LEU A 298 -1.88 -4.46 28.79
CA LEU A 298 -0.50 -4.69 28.33
C LEU A 298 0.38 -5.57 29.25
N VAL A 299 -0.18 -6.29 30.23
CA VAL A 299 0.57 -7.02 31.27
C VAL A 299 0.55 -8.54 31.08
N ASP A 300 -0.42 -9.08 30.35
CA ASP A 300 -0.54 -10.52 30.05
C ASP A 300 -0.63 -10.74 28.54
N ASP A 301 0.38 -10.26 27.80
CA ASP A 301 0.33 -10.07 26.35
C ASP A 301 1.01 -11.22 25.59
N ALA A 302 0.36 -12.39 25.60
CA ALA A 302 0.73 -13.45 24.66
C ALA A 302 0.67 -12.91 23.21
N PRO A 303 1.53 -13.39 22.28
CA PRO A 303 1.39 -13.03 20.87
C PRO A 303 0.03 -13.44 20.32
N GLY A 304 -0.50 -12.65 19.40
CA GLY A 304 -1.80 -12.84 18.75
C GLY A 304 -2.93 -12.02 19.38
N PRO A 305 -4.07 -11.86 18.69
CA PRO A 305 -5.31 -11.48 19.34
C PRO A 305 -5.68 -12.52 20.40
N ASP A 306 -5.77 -12.10 21.66
CA ASP A 306 -6.08 -12.97 22.80
C ASP A 306 -7.45 -12.64 23.43
N GLU A 307 -7.70 -13.12 24.65
CA GLU A 307 -9.00 -12.96 25.32
C GLU A 307 -9.32 -11.52 25.75
N ASP A 308 -8.34 -10.61 25.74
CA ASP A 308 -8.53 -9.23 26.19
C ASP A 308 -8.65 -8.24 25.02
N VAL A 309 -8.38 -8.69 23.78
CA VAL A 309 -8.76 -8.00 22.55
C VAL A 309 -10.28 -8.14 22.35
N PRO A 310 -11.04 -7.04 22.32
CA PRO A 310 -12.49 -7.14 22.11
C PRO A 310 -12.80 -7.80 20.76
N ASP A 311 -13.74 -8.74 20.73
CA ASP A 311 -14.18 -9.45 19.51
C ASP A 311 -14.48 -8.46 18.36
N GLN A 312 -15.09 -7.32 18.68
CA GLN A 312 -15.38 -6.27 17.70
C GLN A 312 -14.12 -5.71 17.03
N VAL A 313 -13.00 -5.59 17.74
CA VAL A 313 -11.71 -5.13 17.17
C VAL A 313 -11.10 -6.23 16.31
N ALA A 314 -11.09 -7.48 16.82
CA ALA A 314 -10.59 -8.64 16.08
C ALA A 314 -11.33 -8.87 14.75
N GLU A 315 -12.64 -8.66 14.74
CA GLU A 315 -13.48 -8.79 13.55
C GLU A 315 -13.36 -7.59 12.61
N ALA A 316 -13.25 -6.37 13.15
CA ALA A 316 -13.35 -5.17 12.34
C ALA A 316 -12.04 -4.72 11.71
N VAL A 317 -10.88 -4.99 12.32
CA VAL A 317 -9.57 -4.51 11.85
C VAL A 317 -8.47 -5.59 11.90
N PRO A 318 -8.72 -6.81 11.38
CA PRO A 318 -7.78 -7.93 11.45
C PRO A 318 -6.42 -7.62 10.81
N GLU A 319 -6.37 -6.81 9.77
CA GLU A 319 -5.16 -6.40 9.06
C GLU A 319 -4.29 -5.49 9.93
N THR A 320 -4.94 -4.54 10.63
CA THR A 320 -4.22 -3.61 11.49
C THR A 320 -3.66 -4.33 12.71
N LEU A 321 -4.42 -5.28 13.29
CA LEU A 321 -3.92 -6.14 14.36
C LEU A 321 -2.67 -6.92 13.91
N SER A 322 -2.76 -7.56 12.74
CA SER A 322 -1.67 -8.36 12.18
C SER A 322 -0.43 -7.50 11.88
N LEU A 323 -0.62 -6.29 11.34
CA LEU A 323 0.45 -5.32 11.09
C LEU A 323 1.13 -4.88 12.40
N VAL A 324 0.35 -4.44 13.38
CA VAL A 324 0.86 -3.93 14.66
C VAL A 324 1.59 -5.01 15.43
N GLU A 325 1.00 -6.21 15.51
CA GLU A 325 1.62 -7.36 16.15
C GLU A 325 2.94 -7.70 15.48
N ARG A 326 2.93 -7.79 14.14
CA ARG A 326 4.13 -8.16 13.40
C ARG A 326 5.24 -7.14 13.57
N LEU A 327 4.94 -5.85 13.49
CA LEU A 327 5.95 -4.81 13.69
C LEU A 327 6.52 -4.81 15.12
N ARG A 328 5.69 -5.07 16.13
CA ARG A 328 6.14 -5.20 17.53
C ARG A 328 6.89 -6.51 17.83
N SER A 329 6.79 -7.51 16.96
CA SER A 329 7.57 -8.75 17.07
C SER A 329 9.07 -8.54 16.81
N TYR A 330 9.45 -7.38 16.25
CA TYR A 330 10.84 -7.02 15.99
C TYR A 330 11.43 -6.21 17.14
N ASP A 331 12.60 -6.61 17.62
CA ASP A 331 13.25 -5.96 18.78
C ASP A 331 13.77 -4.54 18.54
N ASP A 332 14.01 -4.16 17.28
CA ASP A 332 14.73 -2.91 16.94
C ASP A 332 14.28 -2.34 15.58
N VAL A 333 13.00 -1.93 15.49
CA VAL A 333 12.52 -1.16 14.33
C VAL A 333 13.06 0.27 14.43
N ALA A 334 14.19 0.53 13.79
CA ALA A 334 14.82 1.83 13.81
C ALA A 334 14.11 2.84 12.90
N TYR A 335 13.63 2.36 11.75
CA TYR A 335 12.92 3.17 10.76
C TYR A 335 11.66 2.46 10.29
N LEU A 336 10.57 3.23 10.15
CA LEU A 336 9.37 2.79 9.46
C LEU A 336 9.10 3.75 8.30
N VAL A 337 9.14 3.21 7.08
CA VAL A 337 8.86 3.92 5.85
C VAL A 337 7.50 3.48 5.35
N ASP A 338 6.54 4.40 5.39
CA ASP A 338 5.16 4.20 4.97
C ASP A 338 5.03 4.76 3.55
N LEU A 339 4.92 3.88 2.56
CA LEU A 339 4.86 4.22 1.14
C LEU A 339 3.40 4.43 0.74
N HIS A 340 3.08 5.67 0.37
CA HIS A 340 1.78 6.11 -0.11
C HIS A 340 1.88 6.48 -1.57
N GLY A 341 0.70 6.62 -2.16
CA GLY A 341 0.48 7.12 -3.49
C GLY A 341 -0.35 8.40 -3.41
N MET A 342 0.15 9.48 -3.99
CA MET A 342 -0.62 10.72 -4.05
C MET A 342 -1.23 10.92 -5.42
N TYR A 343 -2.56 10.84 -5.48
CA TYR A 343 -3.33 11.34 -6.61
C TYR A 343 -3.24 12.86 -6.58
N GLY A 344 -2.62 13.46 -7.60
CA GLY A 344 -2.62 14.89 -7.87
C GLY A 344 -2.54 15.86 -6.70
N HIS A 345 -1.35 16.42 -6.41
CA HIS A 345 -1.28 17.65 -5.64
C HIS A 345 -0.33 18.62 -6.32
N THR A 346 -0.62 19.91 -6.23
CA THR A 346 0.18 21.00 -6.81
C THR A 346 1.65 20.99 -6.39
N ASN A 347 2.04 20.28 -5.33
CA ASN A 347 3.41 20.26 -4.81
C ASN A 347 4.13 18.93 -5.02
N ALA A 348 3.47 17.93 -5.65
CA ALA A 348 4.02 16.59 -5.86
C ALA A 348 4.84 16.13 -4.64
N VAL A 349 4.18 16.09 -3.48
CA VAL A 349 4.74 15.78 -2.17
C VAL A 349 5.58 14.51 -2.28
N LEU A 350 6.80 14.54 -1.77
CA LEU A 350 7.67 13.37 -1.62
C LEU A 350 7.55 12.79 -0.23
N ALA A 351 7.47 13.64 0.80
CA ALA A 351 7.53 13.18 2.18
C ALA A 351 6.63 14.02 3.09
N ILE A 352 5.85 13.32 3.91
CA ILE A 352 5.09 13.90 5.00
C ILE A 352 5.84 13.62 6.30
N GLU A 353 6.33 14.69 6.90
CA GLU A 353 7.03 14.64 8.17
C GLU A 353 6.01 14.53 9.30
N THR A 354 6.20 13.54 10.17
CA THR A 354 5.32 13.41 11.33
C THR A 354 5.53 14.58 12.29
N GLY A 355 4.44 15.16 12.79
CA GLY A 355 4.50 16.19 13.84
C GLY A 355 4.96 15.64 15.21
N GLY A 356 5.08 14.31 15.35
CA GLY A 356 5.48 13.61 16.57
C GLY A 356 7.01 13.56 16.80
N GLY A 357 7.44 12.70 17.71
CA GLY A 357 8.87 12.38 17.94
C GLY A 357 9.65 13.38 18.81
N THR A 358 10.88 13.00 19.17
CA THR A 358 11.83 13.90 19.83
C THR A 358 12.45 14.87 18.81
N PRO A 359 13.07 15.98 19.25
CA PRO A 359 13.82 16.85 18.34
C PRO A 359 14.90 16.12 17.52
N ALA A 360 15.48 15.05 18.06
CA ALA A 360 16.44 14.22 17.34
C ALA A 360 15.78 13.42 16.23
N ASP A 361 14.64 12.78 16.49
CA ASP A 361 13.91 12.01 15.47
C ASP A 361 13.46 12.91 14.32
N ARG A 362 13.02 14.14 14.60
CA ARG A 362 12.67 15.11 13.56
C ARG A 362 13.87 15.54 12.72
N ALA A 363 15.02 15.73 13.35
CA ALA A 363 16.26 16.04 12.62
C ALA A 363 16.69 14.86 11.74
N ASP A 364 16.55 13.63 12.23
CA ASP A 364 16.84 12.41 11.46
C ASP A 364 15.89 12.28 10.27
N SER A 365 14.57 12.45 10.45
CA SER A 365 13.58 12.43 9.36
C SER A 365 13.86 13.52 8.32
N ASP A 366 14.14 14.77 8.72
CA ASP A 366 14.45 15.86 7.79
C ASP A 366 15.75 15.59 7.01
N LEU A 367 16.81 15.09 7.64
CA LEU A 367 18.03 14.69 6.94
C LEU A 367 17.79 13.57 5.93
N LEU A 368 16.98 12.57 6.29
CA LEU A 368 16.61 11.47 5.41
C LEU A 368 15.78 11.98 4.23
N THR A 369 14.77 12.81 4.47
CA THR A 369 13.94 13.44 3.43
C THR A 369 14.79 14.24 2.44
N ARG A 370 15.74 15.05 2.91
CA ARG A 370 16.64 15.79 2.02
C ARG A 370 17.52 14.87 1.19
N ALA A 371 18.04 13.80 1.77
CA ALA A 371 18.86 12.82 1.07
C ALA A 371 18.06 12.09 -0.02
N ILE A 372 16.83 11.66 0.30
CA ILE A 372 15.91 11.03 -0.65
C ILE A 372 15.55 12.02 -1.76
N ARG A 373 15.14 13.25 -1.42
CA ARG A 373 14.85 14.30 -2.41
C ARG A 373 16.02 14.52 -3.35
N ALA A 374 17.23 14.72 -2.82
CA ALA A 374 18.40 14.95 -3.64
C ALA A 374 18.70 13.76 -4.57
N ARG A 375 18.50 12.53 -4.09
CA ARG A 375 18.69 11.33 -4.89
C ARG A 375 17.64 11.21 -5.99
N VAL A 376 16.37 11.37 -5.64
CA VAL A 376 15.25 11.32 -6.59
C VAL A 376 15.42 12.41 -7.65
N GLN A 377 15.69 13.66 -7.27
CA GLN A 377 15.94 14.76 -8.22
C GLN A 377 17.15 14.49 -9.12
N ALA A 378 18.20 13.86 -8.62
CA ALA A 378 19.35 13.48 -9.43
C ALA A 378 19.02 12.38 -10.45
N ASP A 379 18.13 11.46 -10.08
CA ASP A 379 17.74 10.32 -10.92
C ASP A 379 16.65 10.69 -11.93
N VAL A 380 15.65 11.49 -11.54
CA VAL A 380 14.49 11.85 -12.39
C VAL A 380 14.65 13.18 -13.13
N GLY A 381 15.54 14.07 -12.69
CA GLY A 381 15.71 15.40 -13.25
C GLY A 381 14.66 16.44 -12.81
N PRO A 382 14.69 17.66 -13.40
CA PRO A 382 13.80 18.76 -13.04
C PRO A 382 12.36 18.56 -13.55
N LEU A 383 11.40 19.26 -12.93
CA LEU A 383 9.97 19.27 -13.30
C LEU A 383 9.72 19.47 -14.80
N ALA A 384 10.48 20.35 -15.44
CA ALA A 384 10.36 20.64 -16.87
C ALA A 384 10.54 19.40 -17.76
N ASN A 385 11.23 18.36 -17.29
CA ASN A 385 11.38 17.09 -18.02
C ASN A 385 10.12 16.22 -17.98
N TRP A 386 9.15 16.55 -17.11
CA TRP A 386 7.96 15.75 -16.82
C TRP A 386 6.66 16.48 -17.20
N SER A 387 6.74 17.67 -17.80
CA SER A 387 5.55 18.46 -18.16
C SER A 387 4.56 17.65 -19.01
N ASP A 388 5.04 17.02 -20.09
CA ASP A 388 4.24 16.19 -21.00
C ASP A 388 3.62 14.99 -20.27
N ALA A 389 4.35 14.42 -19.31
CA ALA A 389 3.90 13.30 -18.48
C ALA A 389 2.74 13.72 -17.55
N PHE A 390 2.87 14.86 -16.87
CA PHE A 390 1.79 15.41 -16.04
C PHE A 390 0.59 15.86 -16.89
N GLU A 391 0.81 16.42 -18.07
CA GLU A 391 -0.27 16.79 -19.00
C GLU A 391 -1.04 15.57 -19.47
N ALA A 392 -0.33 14.49 -19.85
CA ALA A 392 -0.96 13.23 -20.22
C ALA A 392 -1.76 12.64 -19.06
N ALA A 393 -1.15 12.56 -17.87
CA ALA A 393 -1.81 12.02 -16.69
C ALA A 393 -3.04 12.86 -16.28
N ALA A 394 -3.00 14.18 -16.44
CA ALA A 394 -4.14 15.04 -16.15
C ALA A 394 -5.27 14.91 -17.18
N ALA A 395 -4.92 14.73 -18.46
CA ALA A 395 -5.91 14.41 -19.49
C ALA A 395 -6.59 13.07 -19.20
N ASP A 396 -5.83 12.05 -18.79
CA ASP A 396 -6.36 10.73 -18.44
C ASP A 396 -7.28 10.83 -17.20
N SER A 397 -6.91 11.58 -16.16
CA SER A 397 -7.78 11.83 -15.01
C SER A 397 -9.08 12.55 -15.40
N ALA A 398 -9.01 13.56 -16.28
CA ALA A 398 -10.20 14.27 -16.74
C ALA A 398 -11.16 13.37 -17.54
N GLU A 399 -10.61 12.46 -18.36
CA GLU A 399 -11.39 11.45 -19.07
C GLU A 399 -12.05 10.46 -18.11
N GLN A 400 -11.34 10.01 -17.07
CA GLN A 400 -11.87 9.11 -16.04
C GLN A 400 -13.04 9.71 -15.26
N VAL A 401 -12.97 10.99 -14.92
CA VAL A 401 -14.04 11.70 -14.19
C VAL A 401 -15.24 12.00 -15.10
N GLY A 402 -15.04 12.01 -16.43
CA GLY A 402 -16.07 12.38 -17.39
C GLY A 402 -16.48 13.86 -17.36
N ASP A 403 -15.81 14.67 -16.52
CA ASP A 403 -16.03 16.10 -16.39
C ASP A 403 -14.71 16.83 -16.03
N PRO A 404 -13.99 17.36 -17.03
CA PRO A 404 -12.74 18.11 -16.80
C PRO A 404 -12.93 19.37 -15.95
N GLU A 405 -14.14 19.94 -15.93
CA GLU A 405 -14.43 21.18 -15.18
C GLU A 405 -14.69 20.92 -13.69
N ASN A 406 -14.99 19.67 -13.31
CA ASN A 406 -15.24 19.23 -11.93
C ASN A 406 -14.20 18.22 -11.42
N CYS A 407 -12.98 18.28 -11.95
CA CYS A 407 -11.88 17.47 -11.47
C CYS A 407 -11.53 17.89 -10.02
N GLU A 408 -11.86 17.04 -9.05
CA GLU A 408 -11.67 17.29 -7.62
C GLU A 408 -10.17 17.42 -7.28
N PRO A 409 -9.77 18.21 -6.27
CA PRO A 409 -8.37 18.41 -5.90
C PRO A 409 -7.61 17.15 -5.50
N GLU A 410 -8.32 16.05 -5.28
CA GLU A 410 -7.81 14.73 -4.96
C GLU A 410 -7.38 13.97 -6.22
N LEU A 411 -7.59 14.52 -7.42
CA LEU A 411 -7.18 13.98 -8.71
C LEU A 411 -6.08 14.84 -9.32
N LEU A 412 -5.29 14.25 -10.22
CA LEU A 412 -4.23 14.97 -10.92
C LEU A 412 -4.81 15.86 -12.02
N CYS A 413 -5.41 16.98 -11.63
CA CYS A 413 -6.09 17.89 -12.57
C CYS A 413 -5.16 18.98 -13.11
N GLU A 414 -4.04 19.22 -12.44
CA GLU A 414 -3.10 20.28 -12.77
C GLU A 414 -1.66 19.75 -12.70
N GLN A 415 -0.78 20.31 -13.53
CA GLN A 415 0.65 20.10 -13.39
C GLN A 415 1.10 20.63 -12.02
N PRO A 416 1.93 19.89 -11.28
CA PRO A 416 2.49 20.42 -10.05
C PRO A 416 3.42 21.61 -10.36
N VAL A 417 3.45 22.58 -9.46
CA VAL A 417 4.32 23.76 -9.54
C VAL A 417 5.71 23.49 -8.96
N GLU A 418 5.84 22.46 -8.12
CA GLU A 418 7.09 21.99 -7.52
C GLU A 418 7.10 20.45 -7.50
N LEU A 419 8.27 19.84 -7.69
CA LEU A 419 8.46 18.42 -7.45
C LEU A 419 9.07 18.16 -6.08
N PHE A 420 8.55 17.12 -5.43
CA PHE A 420 9.11 16.52 -4.24
C PHE A 420 9.03 17.41 -2.99
N GLY A 421 7.93 18.14 -2.84
CA GLY A 421 7.64 18.92 -1.64
C GLY A 421 7.71 18.08 -0.37
N SER A 422 8.08 18.68 0.76
CA SER A 422 8.04 18.01 2.06
C SER A 422 7.69 18.98 3.17
N GLY A 423 7.18 18.44 4.28
CA GLY A 423 6.79 19.21 5.45
C GLY A 423 5.79 18.42 6.29
N THR A 424 5.18 19.07 7.27
CA THR A 424 4.15 18.40 8.08
C THR A 424 2.90 18.17 7.25
N GLY A 425 2.05 17.21 7.63
CA GLY A 425 0.77 16.97 6.92
C GLY A 425 -0.11 18.22 6.80
N LEU A 426 -0.06 19.13 7.78
CA LEU A 426 -0.78 20.40 7.70
C LEU A 426 -0.18 21.34 6.63
N ASP A 427 1.14 21.32 6.45
CA ASP A 427 1.84 22.18 5.50
C ASP A 427 1.78 21.61 4.07
N THR A 428 1.79 20.29 3.92
CA THR A 428 1.86 19.60 2.62
C THR A 428 0.49 19.29 2.04
N ILE A 429 -0.39 18.67 2.83
CA ILE A 429 -1.70 18.15 2.39
C ILE A 429 -2.87 18.82 3.13
N GLN A 430 -2.62 19.88 3.90
CA GLN A 430 -3.61 20.76 4.53
C GLN A 430 -4.56 20.10 5.55
N TYR A 431 -4.23 18.91 6.06
CA TYR A 431 -4.99 18.28 7.15
C TYR A 431 -4.10 17.51 8.13
N THR A 432 -4.69 17.11 9.25
CA THR A 432 -4.03 16.28 10.27
C THR A 432 -4.70 14.91 10.36
N VAL A 433 -3.89 13.91 10.71
CA VAL A 433 -4.33 12.53 10.84
C VAL A 433 -4.29 12.09 12.31
N SER A 434 -5.30 11.35 12.74
CA SER A 434 -5.31 10.60 14.00
C SER A 434 -5.43 9.10 13.69
N GLY A 435 -4.75 8.25 14.45
CA GLY A 435 -4.72 6.80 14.19
C GLY A 435 -3.87 6.41 12.98
N GLY A 436 -2.94 7.27 12.55
CA GLY A 436 -2.07 7.02 11.41
C GLY A 436 -0.83 6.21 11.78
N LEU A 437 -0.33 5.43 10.82
CA LEU A 437 0.79 4.50 10.99
C LEU A 437 2.06 5.20 11.42
N ALA A 438 2.45 6.26 10.72
CA ALA A 438 3.63 7.04 11.05
C ALA A 438 3.56 7.65 12.46
N GLY A 439 2.38 8.12 12.89
CA GLY A 439 2.17 8.68 14.23
C GLY A 439 2.30 7.65 15.35
N TRP A 440 1.75 6.45 15.14
CA TRP A 440 1.89 5.34 16.09
C TRP A 440 3.33 4.80 16.12
N ALA A 441 3.97 4.59 14.96
CA ALA A 441 5.32 4.04 14.86
C ALA A 441 6.35 4.93 15.57
N GLY A 442 6.21 6.25 15.44
CA GLY A 442 7.08 7.22 16.14
C GLY A 442 6.78 7.42 17.62
N ALA A 443 5.68 6.88 18.14
CA ALA A 443 5.39 6.95 19.57
C ALA A 443 6.35 6.03 20.36
N PRO A 444 6.76 6.41 21.59
CA PRO A 444 7.59 5.54 22.42
C PRO A 444 6.92 4.20 22.74
N GLU A 445 7.71 3.13 22.85
CA GLU A 445 7.23 1.77 23.23
C GLU A 445 6.40 1.75 24.52
N ARG A 446 6.76 2.56 25.52
CA ARG A 446 5.99 2.69 26.78
C ARG A 446 4.56 3.22 26.59
N LEU A 447 4.27 3.78 25.42
CA LEU A 447 2.94 4.23 25.00
C LEU A 447 2.34 3.31 23.93
N GLY A 448 2.93 2.14 23.68
CA GLY A 448 2.50 1.17 22.67
C GLY A 448 3.04 1.42 21.25
N GLY A 449 3.82 2.47 21.00
CA GLY A 449 4.45 2.67 19.68
C GLY A 449 5.67 1.80 19.45
N LEU A 450 6.43 2.07 18.38
CA LEU A 450 7.68 1.35 18.07
C LEU A 450 8.94 2.12 18.51
N GLY A 451 8.81 3.41 18.86
CA GLY A 451 9.97 4.28 19.09
C GLY A 451 10.84 4.49 17.84
N ALA A 452 10.32 4.16 16.66
CA ALA A 452 11.01 4.25 15.38
C ALA A 452 11.11 5.71 14.91
N THR A 453 11.97 5.96 13.92
CA THR A 453 11.90 7.18 13.09
C THR A 453 10.95 6.93 11.92
N PRO A 454 9.72 7.47 11.95
CA PRO A 454 8.76 7.29 10.87
C PRO A 454 9.04 8.24 9.71
N LEU A 455 8.77 7.77 8.50
CA LEU A 455 8.78 8.55 7.27
C LEU A 455 7.59 8.13 6.42
N THR A 456 6.68 9.04 6.12
CA THR A 456 5.64 8.81 5.12
C THR A 456 6.14 9.37 3.81
N LEU A 457 6.28 8.51 2.79
CA LEU A 457 6.66 8.92 1.45
C LEU A 457 5.44 8.88 0.54
N GLU A 458 5.25 9.96 -0.21
CA GLU A 458 4.19 10.08 -1.22
C GLU A 458 4.84 9.89 -2.58
N VAL A 459 4.48 8.82 -3.28
CA VAL A 459 4.92 8.60 -4.65
C VAL A 459 3.92 9.28 -5.58
N VAL A 460 4.43 10.26 -6.30
CA VAL A 460 3.66 11.01 -7.29
C VAL A 460 3.73 10.21 -8.58
N PHE A 461 2.56 9.97 -9.19
CA PHE A 461 2.30 9.16 -10.37
C PHE A 461 2.04 7.67 -10.17
N SER A 462 1.00 7.19 -10.87
CA SER A 462 0.63 5.79 -11.10
C SER A 462 0.22 5.03 -9.83
N ASN A 463 -0.92 5.45 -9.28
CA ASN A 463 -1.61 4.74 -8.20
C ASN A 463 -2.75 3.88 -8.77
N SER A 464 -3.55 4.44 -9.68
CA SER A 464 -4.45 3.66 -10.54
C SER A 464 -4.48 4.17 -11.98
N LEU A 465 -4.63 3.25 -12.93
CA LEU A 465 -4.97 3.49 -14.32
C LEU A 465 -5.95 2.39 -14.71
N ARG A 466 -7.11 2.75 -15.29
CA ARG A 466 -8.10 1.76 -15.73
C ARG A 466 -7.46 0.71 -16.65
N GLN A 467 -7.73 -0.57 -16.38
CA GLN A 467 -7.39 -1.67 -17.28
C GLN A 467 -8.04 -1.44 -18.65
N GLY A 468 -7.19 -1.19 -19.65
CA GLY A 468 -7.58 -0.79 -21.01
C GLY A 468 -6.62 0.24 -21.59
N ASP A 469 -6.13 1.16 -20.75
CA ASP A 469 -5.24 2.25 -21.16
C ASP A 469 -3.78 2.06 -20.73
N GLY A 470 -3.51 1.12 -19.80
CA GLY A 470 -2.17 0.89 -19.25
C GLY A 470 -1.08 0.67 -20.30
N ALA A 471 -1.37 -0.07 -21.38
CA ALA A 471 -0.43 -0.27 -22.48
C ALA A 471 -0.16 1.03 -23.26
N ALA A 472 -1.20 1.84 -23.52
CA ALA A 472 -1.07 3.12 -24.23
C ALA A 472 -0.36 4.18 -23.39
N VAL A 473 -0.62 4.19 -22.07
CA VAL A 473 -0.02 5.12 -21.12
C VAL A 473 1.46 4.76 -20.87
N HIS A 474 1.80 3.50 -20.59
CA HIS A 474 3.20 3.07 -20.50
C HIS A 474 3.96 3.27 -21.83
N ALA A 475 3.32 3.06 -22.98
CA ALA A 475 3.91 3.36 -24.29
C ALA A 475 4.10 4.87 -24.55
N ARG A 476 3.24 5.75 -24.00
CA ARG A 476 3.42 7.21 -24.02
C ARG A 476 4.57 7.64 -23.10
N TYR A 477 4.68 7.07 -21.90
CA TYR A 477 5.81 7.32 -20.98
C TYR A 477 7.15 6.81 -21.53
N ARG A 478 7.17 5.72 -22.32
CA ARG A 478 8.36 5.24 -23.05
C ARG A 478 8.95 6.29 -24.01
N ARG A 479 8.18 7.29 -24.46
CA ARG A 479 8.65 8.35 -25.37
C ARG A 479 9.27 9.56 -24.66
N VAL A 480 9.16 9.66 -23.34
CA VAL A 480 9.81 10.74 -22.56
C VAL A 480 11.24 10.31 -22.22
N PRO A 481 12.28 10.97 -22.77
CA PRO A 481 13.67 10.62 -22.48
C PRO A 481 13.97 10.89 -20.99
N GLY A 482 13.95 9.83 -20.16
CA GLY A 482 14.23 9.92 -18.72
C GLY A 482 13.28 9.11 -17.82
N ALA A 483 12.13 8.66 -18.32
CA ALA A 483 11.16 7.89 -17.51
C ALA A 483 11.59 6.42 -17.27
N CYS A 484 12.43 5.86 -18.13
CA CYS A 484 13.08 4.56 -17.85
C CYS A 484 14.31 4.76 -16.96
N LEU A 485 14.19 4.40 -15.69
CA LEU A 485 15.26 4.41 -14.67
C LEU A 485 16.43 3.43 -14.92
N ARG A 486 16.63 2.93 -16.15
CA ARG A 486 17.85 2.23 -16.56
C ARG A 486 18.68 3.06 -17.53
N GLY A 487 19.21 4.16 -17.01
CA GLY A 487 20.28 4.89 -17.66
C GLY A 487 21.63 4.17 -17.53
N ARG A 488 22.09 3.57 -18.64
CA ARG A 488 23.49 3.20 -18.98
C ARG A 488 23.99 1.79 -18.60
N LEU A 489 23.42 0.73 -19.16
CA LEU A 489 24.19 -0.52 -19.38
C LEU A 489 23.83 -1.31 -20.66
N CYS A 490 23.02 -0.78 -21.59
CA CYS A 490 22.85 -1.40 -22.92
C CYS A 490 23.92 -0.87 -23.87
N GLY A 491 25.13 -1.41 -23.77
CA GLY A 491 26.14 -1.31 -24.83
C GLY A 491 25.87 -2.38 -25.89
N ASP A 492 25.88 -1.96 -27.16
CA ASP A 492 25.71 -2.80 -28.35
C ASP A 492 26.39 -4.17 -28.22
N GLY A 493 25.61 -5.21 -28.51
CA GLY A 493 26.02 -6.60 -28.44
C GLY A 493 27.30 -6.88 -29.24
N ARG A 494 28.39 -7.17 -28.51
CA ARG A 494 29.49 -8.01 -29.00
C ARG A 494 29.99 -8.90 -27.86
N PRO A 495 30.17 -10.21 -28.09
CA PRO A 495 30.63 -11.11 -27.05
C PRO A 495 32.13 -10.90 -26.83
N ARG A 496 32.55 -10.51 -25.61
CA ARG A 496 33.97 -10.54 -25.22
C ARG A 496 34.19 -11.03 -23.80
N GLY A 497 34.63 -12.28 -23.74
CA GLY A 497 35.90 -12.71 -23.16
C GLY A 497 36.41 -12.01 -21.90
N ARG A 498 36.49 -12.81 -20.82
CA ARG A 498 37.26 -12.60 -19.59
C ARG A 498 38.56 -11.80 -19.80
N ARG A 499 38.71 -10.68 -19.07
CA ARG A 499 39.94 -10.28 -18.36
C ARG A 499 39.66 -9.08 -17.45
N GLY A 500 39.99 -9.26 -16.17
CA GLY A 500 39.73 -8.26 -15.13
C GLY A 500 40.65 -7.05 -15.19
N ARG A 501 40.14 -5.93 -14.68
CA ARG A 501 40.92 -4.81 -14.14
C ARG A 501 40.13 -4.14 -13.02
N ARG A 502 40.78 -3.98 -11.88
CA ARG A 502 40.29 -3.25 -10.69
C ARG A 502 40.19 -1.76 -11.03
N HIS A 503 39.00 -1.17 -10.85
CA HIS A 503 38.83 0.27 -10.72
C HIS A 503 38.48 0.62 -9.27
N ARG A 504 39.09 1.72 -8.80
CA ARG A 504 38.98 2.27 -7.45
C ARG A 504 37.55 2.80 -7.22
N ARG A 505 36.99 2.51 -6.04
CA ARG A 505 35.67 2.96 -5.56
C ARG A 505 35.76 4.41 -5.09
N ASP A 506 34.87 5.26 -5.59
CA ASP A 506 34.46 6.49 -4.94
C ASP A 506 33.44 6.13 -3.83
N GLY A 507 33.67 6.65 -2.62
CA GLY A 507 32.94 6.29 -1.41
C GLY A 507 31.58 6.96 -1.28
N TRP A 508 30.61 6.22 -0.71
CA TRP A 508 29.29 6.70 -0.31
C TRP A 508 29.34 7.49 1.01
N PRO A 509 28.44 8.47 1.25
CA PRO A 509 28.52 9.36 2.41
C PRO A 509 27.89 8.82 3.72
N PHE A 510 27.58 7.52 3.84
CA PHE A 510 26.86 6.97 5.01
C PHE A 510 27.73 6.67 6.25
N ASP A 511 29.05 6.89 6.21
CA ASP A 511 29.96 6.50 7.31
C ASP A 511 29.99 7.47 8.52
N ARG A 512 29.03 8.38 8.66
CA ARG A 512 29.04 9.40 9.73
C ARG A 512 27.71 9.65 10.43
N LEU A 513 26.89 8.63 10.64
CA LEU A 513 25.79 8.72 11.62
C LEU A 513 26.30 8.28 13.01
N PRO A 514 26.01 9.04 14.08
CA PRO A 514 26.40 8.66 15.43
C PRO A 514 25.60 7.42 15.86
N ARG A 515 26.30 6.34 16.22
CA ARG A 515 25.69 5.17 16.88
C ARG A 515 24.92 5.65 18.12
N ARG A 516 23.62 5.38 18.19
CA ARG A 516 22.81 5.64 19.38
C ARG A 516 23.37 4.77 20.52
N GLY A 517 24.10 5.38 21.44
CA GLY A 517 24.46 4.75 22.71
C GLY A 517 23.21 4.63 23.57
N ARG A 518 22.74 3.41 23.81
CA ARG A 518 21.69 3.17 24.81
C ARG A 518 22.15 3.70 26.18
N PRO A 519 21.27 4.31 26.99
CA PRO A 519 21.57 4.56 28.39
C PRO A 519 21.73 3.22 29.11
N SER A 520 22.91 2.96 29.69
CA SER A 520 23.14 1.79 30.55
C SER A 520 22.15 1.78 31.71
N PRO A 521 21.60 0.62 32.10
CA PRO A 521 20.78 0.51 33.29
C PRO A 521 21.60 0.87 34.54
N ALA A 522 20.95 1.56 35.45
CA ALA A 522 21.54 2.13 36.66
C ALA A 522 22.20 1.06 37.56
N GLY A 523 23.50 1.25 37.80
CA GLY A 523 24.23 0.96 39.04
C GLY A 523 23.87 -0.29 39.85
N GLU A 524 24.47 -1.42 39.52
CA GLU A 524 24.66 -2.51 40.49
C GLU A 524 25.75 -2.12 41.50
N ARG A 525 25.38 -2.12 42.78
CA ARG A 525 26.31 -1.98 43.91
C ARG A 525 27.19 -3.24 44.02
N PRO A 526 28.49 -3.10 44.33
CA PRO A 526 29.38 -4.26 44.47
C PRO A 526 29.06 -5.06 45.75
N PRO A 527 29.14 -6.40 45.73
CA PRO A 527 28.93 -7.21 46.92
C PRO A 527 30.15 -7.17 47.86
N ALA A 528 29.84 -7.05 49.15
CA ALA A 528 30.81 -7.09 50.24
C ALA A 528 31.45 -8.48 50.37
N ARG A 529 32.80 -8.49 50.40
CA ARG A 529 33.61 -9.64 50.83
C ARG A 529 33.42 -9.91 52.32
N ARG A 530 32.97 -11.11 52.67
CA ARG A 530 33.23 -11.93 53.90
C ARG A 530 32.65 -13.30 53.56
N GLY A 531 33.20 -14.48 53.85
CA GLY A 531 34.31 -14.97 54.65
C GLY A 531 34.05 -16.49 54.73
N ARG A 532 35.09 -17.31 54.64
CA ARG A 532 35.02 -18.79 54.64
C ARG A 532 34.41 -19.33 55.93
N GLY A 533 33.66 -20.45 55.86
CA GLY A 533 33.38 -21.27 57.04
C GLY A 533 32.32 -22.38 56.86
N HIS A 534 32.83 -23.61 56.70
CA HIS A 534 32.29 -24.91 57.13
C HIS A 534 30.89 -25.46 56.74
N ALA A 535 30.99 -26.58 56.00
CA ALA A 535 30.26 -27.84 56.05
C ALA A 535 29.19 -28.09 57.14
N GLY A 536 28.06 -28.69 56.72
CA GLY A 536 27.41 -29.77 57.49
C GLY A 536 25.87 -29.83 57.49
N ARG A 537 25.36 -30.96 56.94
CA ARG A 537 24.16 -31.73 57.33
C ARG A 537 22.73 -31.25 56.98
N ARG A 538 22.14 -32.00 56.03
CA ARG A 538 20.89 -32.78 56.06
C ARG A 538 19.74 -32.45 57.06
N TRP A 539 18.53 -32.39 56.46
CA TRP A 539 17.17 -32.77 56.88
C TRP A 539 16.34 -31.84 57.80
N GLY A 540 15.10 -31.56 57.38
CA GLY A 540 14.03 -31.08 58.26
C GLY A 540 12.85 -30.41 57.54
N ASN A 541 11.74 -31.14 57.37
CA ASN A 541 10.41 -30.62 57.04
C ASN A 541 9.92 -29.58 58.07
N GLY A 542 9.16 -28.57 57.64
CA GLY A 542 8.47 -27.66 58.57
C GLY A 542 7.50 -26.71 57.89
N ARG A 543 6.21 -26.91 58.17
CA ARG A 543 5.05 -26.14 57.72
C ARG A 543 4.99 -24.71 58.32
N ALA A 544 4.17 -23.91 57.64
CA ALA A 544 3.29 -22.84 58.15
C ALA A 544 3.87 -21.45 58.44
N GLY A 545 3.23 -20.44 57.83
CA GLY A 545 3.35 -19.04 58.24
C GLY A 545 3.18 -18.02 57.12
N ARG A 546 2.02 -17.95 56.43
CA ARG A 546 1.67 -16.76 55.64
C ARG A 546 1.07 -15.72 56.60
N ARG A 547 1.81 -14.63 56.81
CA ARG A 547 1.32 -13.40 57.43
C ARG A 547 0.78 -12.47 56.34
N ASP A 548 -0.42 -11.97 56.60
CA ASP A 548 -0.98 -10.74 56.05
C ASP A 548 0.02 -9.59 56.20
N ASP A 549 0.24 -8.83 55.12
CA ASP A 549 0.64 -7.43 55.24
C ASP A 549 -0.06 -6.60 54.17
N ARG A 550 -1.24 -6.11 54.53
CA ARG A 550 -1.96 -5.05 53.82
C ARG A 550 -1.23 -3.73 54.04
N ARG A 551 -0.56 -3.21 53.02
CA ARG A 551 -0.22 -1.78 52.95
C ARG A 551 -1.01 -1.08 51.87
N ARG A 552 -2.03 -0.34 52.34
CA ARG A 552 -2.75 0.69 51.60
C ARG A 552 -1.76 1.75 51.10
N VAL A 553 -1.70 1.96 49.79
CA VAL A 553 -1.14 3.17 49.19
C VAL A 553 -2.25 4.24 49.21
N ARG A 554 -1.95 5.38 49.83
CA ARG A 554 -2.79 6.58 49.79
C ARG A 554 -2.61 7.25 48.44
N THR A 555 -3.70 7.40 47.68
CA THR A 555 -3.81 8.29 46.53
C THR A 555 -4.03 9.72 47.03
N GLU A 556 -3.08 10.62 46.76
CA GLU A 556 -3.27 12.05 46.90
C GLU A 556 -4.04 12.57 45.67
N ALA A 557 -5.24 13.11 45.92
CA ALA A 557 -6.05 13.77 44.92
C ALA A 557 -5.57 15.21 44.72
N VAL A 558 -5.00 15.50 43.56
CA VAL A 558 -4.74 16.87 43.10
C VAL A 558 -6.07 17.47 42.61
N ARG A 559 -6.61 18.43 43.35
CA ARG A 559 -7.77 19.24 42.93
C ARG A 559 -7.29 20.32 41.95
N PHE A 560 -7.81 20.30 40.72
CA PHE A 560 -7.73 21.44 39.80
C PHE A 560 -8.87 22.42 40.07
N ASP A 561 -8.52 23.67 40.40
CA ASP A 561 -9.43 24.81 40.53
C ASP A 561 -9.63 25.44 39.14
N THR A 562 -10.79 25.21 38.52
CA THR A 562 -11.19 25.86 37.27
C THR A 562 -11.91 27.17 37.58
N ARG A 563 -11.16 28.28 37.66
CA ARG A 563 -11.73 29.63 37.56
C ARG A 563 -11.64 30.16 36.14
N ASN A 564 -12.80 30.20 35.51
CA ASN A 564 -13.13 30.98 34.33
C ASN A 564 -12.54 32.40 34.39
N ARG A 565 -11.65 32.73 33.44
CA ARG A 565 -11.32 34.11 33.09
C ARG A 565 -11.54 34.28 31.59
N GLN A 566 -12.57 35.04 31.23
CA GLN A 566 -12.76 35.57 29.88
C GLN A 566 -11.58 36.49 29.50
N PRO A 567 -11.09 36.45 28.25
CA PRO A 567 -10.14 37.45 27.77
C PRO A 567 -10.86 38.73 27.31
N PRO A 568 -10.22 39.92 27.43
CA PRO A 568 -10.81 41.18 27.02
C PRO A 568 -10.70 41.41 25.51
N ALA A 569 -11.74 42.01 24.94
CA ALA A 569 -11.81 42.45 23.56
C ALA A 569 -10.74 43.51 23.24
N ARG A 570 -9.86 43.24 22.26
CA ARG A 570 -8.96 44.24 21.67
C ARG A 570 -9.65 44.95 20.50
N ARG A 571 -9.92 46.25 20.67
CA ARG A 571 -10.22 47.18 19.58
C ARG A 571 -8.90 47.63 18.92
N GLY A 572 -8.61 47.10 17.74
CA GLY A 572 -7.54 47.60 16.86
C GLY A 572 -8.11 48.57 15.82
N ARG A 573 -7.66 49.83 15.87
CA ARG A 573 -7.85 50.81 14.79
C ARG A 573 -6.89 50.47 13.66
N CYS A 574 -7.39 50.29 12.44
CA CYS A 574 -6.57 50.38 11.22
C CYS A 574 -6.84 51.74 10.57
N ARG A 575 -5.81 52.59 10.52
CA ARG A 575 -5.67 53.67 9.54
C ARG A 575 -4.67 53.16 8.51
N GLY A 576 -5.02 53.22 7.23
CA GLY A 576 -4.14 52.85 6.13
C GLY A 576 -4.85 53.07 4.81
N ASP A 577 -4.51 54.18 4.17
CA ASP A 577 -5.03 54.67 2.91
C ASP A 577 -4.77 53.68 1.76
N CYS A 578 -5.81 53.34 1.00
CA CYS A 578 -5.66 52.75 -0.34
C CYS A 578 -6.19 53.74 -1.36
N ARG A 579 -5.27 54.28 -2.17
CA ARG A 579 -5.56 55.10 -3.35
C ARG A 579 -5.93 54.18 -4.52
N CYS A 580 -7.07 54.44 -5.15
CA CYS A 580 -7.38 53.93 -6.48
C CYS A 580 -6.59 54.71 -7.54
N PRO A 581 -6.05 54.09 -8.59
CA PRO A 581 -5.76 54.78 -9.83
C PRO A 581 -7.00 54.78 -10.74
N THR A 582 -7.42 55.99 -11.06
CA THR A 582 -8.34 56.33 -12.15
C THR A 582 -7.65 56.22 -13.50
N GLY A 583 -8.37 55.66 -14.48
CA GLY A 583 -8.41 56.11 -15.88
C GLY A 583 -7.16 55.90 -16.74
N ASP A 584 -7.35 55.23 -17.88
CA ASP A 584 -7.27 55.96 -19.15
C ASP A 584 -8.00 55.26 -20.30
N THR A 585 -8.65 56.13 -21.06
CA THR A 585 -9.47 55.94 -22.23
C THR A 585 -8.65 55.63 -23.49
N HIS A 586 -9.13 54.73 -24.35
CA HIS A 586 -8.95 54.90 -25.80
C HIS A 586 -10.14 54.41 -26.62
N THR A 587 -10.31 55.11 -27.74
CA THR A 587 -11.51 55.33 -28.54
C THR A 587 -11.51 54.51 -29.84
N HIS A 588 -12.72 54.09 -30.22
CA HIS A 588 -13.31 53.88 -31.56
C HIS A 588 -12.46 53.58 -32.81
N ARG A 589 -12.79 52.45 -33.47
CA ARG A 589 -13.15 52.24 -34.91
C ARG A 589 -13.76 50.82 -34.98
N GLY A 590 -14.93 50.47 -35.52
CA GLY A 590 -15.93 51.14 -36.35
C GLY A 590 -15.96 50.55 -37.77
N VAL A 591 -16.67 49.43 -38.02
CA VAL A 591 -17.23 48.91 -39.33
C VAL A 591 -18.22 47.77 -38.97
N THR A 592 -19.55 47.97 -38.89
CA THR A 592 -20.63 47.67 -39.89
C THR A 592 -20.57 46.26 -40.52
N GLY A 593 -21.58 45.39 -40.54
CA GLY A 593 -23.00 45.51 -40.21
C GLY A 593 -23.78 44.23 -40.56
N GLY A 594 -25.11 44.28 -40.35
CA GLY A 594 -26.13 43.31 -40.77
C GLY A 594 -26.43 42.24 -39.69
N GLY A 595 -27.65 42.03 -39.18
CA GLY A 595 -28.97 42.57 -39.45
C GLY A 595 -30.05 41.54 -39.06
N GLN A 596 -30.97 41.94 -38.16
CA GLN A 596 -32.35 41.43 -37.98
C GLN A 596 -32.64 40.05 -37.29
N PRO A 597 -33.86 39.82 -36.71
CA PRO A 597 -34.17 40.27 -35.35
C PRO A 597 -34.94 39.26 -34.45
N GLY A 598 -34.96 39.54 -33.15
CA GLY A 598 -36.15 39.35 -32.30
C GLY A 598 -36.20 38.09 -31.44
N HIS A 599 -36.02 38.26 -30.13
CA HIS A 599 -37.00 37.82 -29.14
C HIS A 599 -36.77 38.60 -27.83
N ARG A 600 -37.83 39.29 -27.38
CA ARG A 600 -37.92 39.92 -26.06
C ARG A 600 -38.20 38.84 -25.02
N GLY A 601 -37.44 38.84 -23.93
CA GLY A 601 -37.72 38.11 -22.71
C GLY A 601 -37.08 38.86 -21.54
N ASP A 602 -37.92 39.43 -20.69
CA ASP A 602 -37.56 40.35 -19.62
C ASP A 602 -36.66 39.69 -18.57
N THR A 603 -35.55 40.36 -18.25
CA THR A 603 -34.63 39.99 -17.17
C THR A 603 -35.00 40.76 -15.91
N VAL A 604 -35.58 40.07 -14.93
CA VAL A 604 -35.70 40.57 -13.56
C VAL A 604 -34.42 40.20 -12.81
N ARG A 605 -33.61 41.20 -12.47
CA ARG A 605 -32.46 41.07 -11.56
C ARG A 605 -32.95 41.02 -10.12
N TYR A 606 -32.70 39.91 -9.43
CA TYR A 606 -32.71 39.85 -7.97
C TYR A 606 -31.27 39.66 -7.46
N CYS A 607 -30.76 40.66 -6.73
CA CYS A 607 -29.59 40.52 -5.89
C CYS A 607 -30.00 39.77 -4.61
N GLY A 608 -29.40 38.61 -4.36
CA GLY A 608 -29.66 37.80 -3.16
C GLY A 608 -28.40 37.08 -2.69
N ASN A 609 -27.71 37.70 -1.73
CA ASN A 609 -26.69 37.09 -0.88
C ASN A 609 -27.21 35.78 -0.26
N ARG A 610 -26.54 34.64 -0.47
CA ARG A 610 -26.64 33.47 0.41
C ARG A 610 -25.30 32.78 0.59
N ARG A 611 -24.74 32.94 1.80
CA ARG A 611 -23.92 31.92 2.45
C ARG A 611 -24.74 30.63 2.54
N ARG A 612 -24.23 29.51 2.03
CA ARG A 612 -24.76 28.18 2.37
C ARG A 612 -23.80 27.53 3.36
N GLY A 613 -24.32 27.30 4.56
CA GLY A 613 -23.72 26.40 5.53
C GLY A 613 -24.07 24.95 5.16
N TYR A 614 -23.13 24.05 5.45
CA TYR A 614 -23.34 22.61 5.46
C TYR A 614 -24.39 22.25 6.51
N SER A 615 -25.47 21.60 6.08
CA SER A 615 -26.35 20.82 6.95
C SER A 615 -26.42 19.41 6.37
N GLY A 616 -25.69 18.49 7.00
CA GLY A 616 -25.77 17.06 6.70
C GLY A 616 -27.15 16.53 7.09
N ALA A 617 -27.84 15.94 6.12
CA ALA A 617 -29.06 15.20 6.35
C ALA A 617 -28.69 13.79 6.81
N GLY A 618 -28.79 13.54 8.12
CA GLY A 618 -28.77 12.20 8.68
C GLY A 618 -30.07 11.48 8.30
N ARG A 619 -29.94 10.31 7.65
CA ARG A 619 -31.03 9.36 7.50
C ARG A 619 -31.22 8.64 8.83
N GLY A 620 -32.30 8.97 9.54
CA GLY A 620 -32.74 8.26 10.72
C GLY A 620 -33.49 6.99 10.34
N TYR A 621 -33.01 5.85 10.83
CA TYR A 621 -33.80 4.62 10.91
C TYR A 621 -34.84 4.77 12.03
N GLY A 622 -36.13 4.74 11.66
CA GLY A 622 -37.25 4.62 12.59
C GLY A 622 -37.63 3.14 12.76
N PRO A 623 -37.97 2.67 13.98
CA PRO A 623 -38.44 1.32 14.19
C PRO A 623 -39.96 1.22 14.00
N ASP A 624 -40.39 0.38 13.06
CA ASP A 624 -41.77 -0.11 13.00
C ASP A 624 -41.95 -1.30 13.96
N GLY A 625 -42.87 -1.13 14.89
CA GLY A 625 -43.20 -2.14 15.90
C GLY A 625 -44.42 -1.71 16.71
N THR A 626 -45.56 -1.57 16.03
CA THR A 626 -46.86 -1.31 16.67
C THR A 626 -47.38 -2.58 17.35
N ASP A 627 -47.37 -2.61 18.68
CA ASP A 627 -48.17 -3.56 19.44
C ASP A 627 -49.22 -2.86 20.30
N ARG A 628 -50.45 -3.35 20.19
CA ARG A 628 -51.69 -2.70 20.62
C ARG A 628 -51.95 -2.92 22.10
N ALA A 629 -51.92 -1.86 22.91
CA ALA A 629 -52.50 -1.87 24.26
C ALA A 629 -53.96 -1.39 24.23
N ARG A 630 -54.89 -2.23 24.69
CA ARG A 630 -56.27 -1.88 25.10
C ARG A 630 -56.34 -1.63 26.63
N PRO A 631 -57.34 -0.89 27.12
CA PRO A 631 -57.24 -0.13 28.37
C PRO A 631 -57.72 -0.85 29.65
N ARG A 632 -57.33 -0.22 30.77
CA ARG A 632 -57.56 -0.48 32.22
C ARG A 632 -58.99 -0.89 32.63
N PRO A 633 -59.18 -1.33 33.89
CA PRO A 633 -59.69 -0.35 34.88
C PRO A 633 -59.20 -0.52 36.33
N ARG A 634 -59.20 0.63 37.03
CA ARG A 634 -59.25 0.94 38.48
C ARG A 634 -58.45 0.10 39.48
#